data_AF-A0A7K3GLH0-F1
#
_entry.id   AF-A0A7K3GLH0-F1
#
_cell.length_a   1.000
_cell.length_b   1.000
_cell.length_c   1.000
_cell.angle_alpha   90.00
_cell.angle_beta   90.00
_cell.angle_gamma   90.00
#
_symmetry.space_group_name_H-M   'P 1'
#
loop_
_entity.id
_entity.type
_entity.pdbx_description
1 polymer ?
#
loop_
_entity_poly.entity_id
_entity_poly.type
_entity_poly.pdbx_seq_one_letter_code
_entity_poly.pdbx_strand_id
1 'polypeptide(L)'
;MSEIPARPTKSEGPSEDAPLGDAVWQSSPPGSIYDYIKVASFSIGPDGLVDQWSLRAEQLLGIPAEHAVGTDPIDAFIDPDLRERGQRKMAEILDGREWTGVVPFRAPDADGGHRTGTGRGTRGLAEVYVMPTRTEDGEKAAVCIVVDVRVLRSIETDLAASQAIFGQSPFGFLLIDPDLRVRRANQRFASTFGGTPDDHRGKGVHDYLPRAEADRVSATLRRVLESGDSITDMHVTGFVPGSEERRHWSVNLYRVHSGSGRPIGVAWLGTDITARRAAAREAAAARRNLALLNEAGARIGNSLDLETTARELLDVVVPGFCDLATVDLYQGLLVGDETPAGLADGSAELRRVAYSSAVSDAPLHGAGERVQLGAVHHYPFNSPCADALRTGRPRTVPAEDGSLVQSTLAVPMVAHDTVVGLAQFARTKGSEPFGDRDRDLAVELAARAAVCIDNARLYRREHERALILQRSLLPPGDPEASGLDIACRYLPGEAATGRASEVGGDWFDVIELPGHRTALVVGDVMGRGLRAAVAMGELRTAVRTLAQLDLEPAEVLSQLDEIARGLGAPGGVQQATRAARRPREADLSEVYLATCVYAVYDSVTRRCTFANAGHLPPVLVEPGESALMLDVPPGLPLGVGGEPFEEVEVELPEGALLALYTDGLVESRDHPLDEGLQAFVGALTDPTQPLEDVCDQVLNTLDSHHGEDDIALLMARVQGLPTESVGDWTLPREPRSVGRARELARAQLLDWDMEPLVDTTELLVSELVTNALRYGEGEIRLRLLLDRTLVCEVWDSGLVQPRRRRARDTDEGGRGLQLVGLLSAAWGSRRTPRGKTVWFELPLPGGDTQLTDPAEALLSLF
;
A
#
# COMPACT_ATOMS: atom_id res chain seq x y z
N MET A 1 54.89 31.53 -40.81
CA MET A 1 56.21 32.19 -40.82
C MET A 1 56.56 32.62 -39.40
N SER A 2 57.37 31.82 -38.71
CA SER A 2 58.41 32.29 -37.79
C SER A 2 59.03 31.07 -37.12
N GLU A 3 60.28 30.84 -37.47
CA GLU A 3 61.22 29.91 -36.88
C GLU A 3 61.47 30.28 -35.41
N ILE A 4 61.61 29.28 -34.54
CA ILE A 4 62.32 29.38 -33.28
C ILE A 4 63.28 28.19 -33.20
N PRO A 5 64.56 28.39 -32.81
CA PRO A 5 65.69 27.58 -33.26
C PRO A 5 65.97 26.38 -32.35
N ALA A 6 66.37 25.28 -32.96
CA ALA A 6 66.91 24.12 -32.25
C ALA A 6 68.31 24.45 -31.70
N ARG A 7 68.44 24.52 -30.37
CA ARG A 7 69.73 24.41 -29.66
C ARG A 7 70.14 22.93 -29.64
N PRO A 8 71.38 22.55 -30.00
CA PRO A 8 71.87 21.20 -29.75
C PRO A 8 72.25 21.08 -28.28
N THR A 9 71.54 20.24 -27.54
CA THR A 9 71.98 19.73 -26.24
C THR A 9 73.17 18.81 -26.46
N LYS A 10 74.35 19.22 -25.98
CA LYS A 10 75.52 18.36 -25.80
C LYS A 10 75.11 17.13 -25.01
N SER A 11 75.15 15.94 -25.62
CA SER A 11 75.26 14.70 -24.88
C SER A 11 76.67 14.67 -24.27
N GLU A 12 76.76 14.79 -22.96
CA GLU A 12 77.96 14.39 -22.22
C GLU A 12 78.22 12.92 -22.56
N GLY A 13 79.32 12.68 -23.29
CA GLY A 13 79.84 11.33 -23.47
C GLY A 13 80.24 10.75 -22.11
N PRO A 14 80.19 9.42 -21.93
CA PRO A 14 80.66 8.81 -20.71
C PRO A 14 82.12 9.21 -20.48
N SER A 15 82.41 9.66 -19.26
CA SER A 15 83.75 9.99 -18.78
C SER A 15 84.73 8.84 -19.07
N GLU A 16 85.59 9.04 -20.07
CA GLU A 16 86.85 8.32 -20.22
C GLU A 16 87.75 8.70 -19.05
N ASP A 17 87.56 8.06 -17.90
CA ASP A 17 88.57 7.89 -16.84
C ASP A 17 87.96 7.07 -15.69
N ALA A 18 87.77 5.77 -15.96
CA ALA A 18 87.69 4.75 -14.91
C ALA A 18 88.87 3.79 -15.15
N PRO A 19 89.74 3.55 -14.16
CA PRO A 19 90.95 2.77 -14.37
C PRO A 19 90.61 1.32 -14.75
N LEU A 20 91.09 0.88 -15.92
CA LEU A 20 91.09 -0.50 -16.44
C LEU A 20 92.02 -1.44 -15.63
N GLY A 21 91.97 -1.35 -14.30
CA GLY A 21 92.68 -2.25 -13.39
C GLY A 21 91.76 -3.38 -12.94
N ASP A 22 92.17 -4.63 -13.19
CA ASP A 22 91.52 -5.90 -12.80
C ASP A 22 90.31 -6.40 -13.63
N ALA A 23 90.19 -5.98 -14.89
CA ALA A 23 89.24 -6.56 -15.86
C ALA A 23 89.92 -7.55 -16.84
N VAL A 24 90.85 -8.37 -16.35
CA VAL A 24 91.55 -9.38 -17.18
C VAL A 24 91.03 -10.77 -16.78
N TRP A 25 90.19 -11.36 -17.66
CA TRP A 25 89.54 -12.68 -17.51
C TRP A 25 88.50 -12.83 -16.37
N GLN A 26 87.48 -11.97 -16.32
CA GLN A 26 86.31 -12.20 -15.45
C GLN A 26 85.31 -13.17 -16.09
N SER A 27 84.82 -14.15 -15.33
CA SER A 27 83.74 -15.03 -15.77
C SER A 27 82.39 -14.33 -15.67
N SER A 28 81.55 -14.51 -16.70
CA SER A 28 80.15 -14.08 -16.63
C SER A 28 79.43 -14.82 -15.49
N PRO A 29 78.61 -14.14 -14.69
CA PRO A 29 77.86 -14.80 -13.62
C PRO A 29 76.86 -15.83 -14.18
N PRO A 30 76.57 -16.91 -13.44
CA PRO A 30 75.58 -17.92 -13.85
C PRO A 30 74.22 -17.28 -14.16
N GLY A 31 73.64 -17.61 -15.31
CA GLY A 31 72.41 -16.99 -15.83
C GLY A 31 72.65 -15.76 -16.73
N SER A 32 73.87 -15.55 -17.22
CA SER A 32 74.13 -14.52 -18.24
C SER A 32 73.51 -14.92 -19.59
N ILE A 33 73.32 -13.96 -20.50
CA ILE A 33 72.80 -14.25 -21.85
C ILE A 33 73.63 -15.32 -22.58
N TYR A 34 74.92 -15.46 -22.25
CA TYR A 34 75.83 -16.46 -22.80
C TYR A 34 75.62 -17.89 -22.26
N ASP A 35 74.96 -18.06 -21.11
CA ASP A 35 74.56 -19.40 -20.63
C ASP A 35 73.36 -19.95 -21.43
N TYR A 36 72.54 -19.04 -21.95
CA TYR A 36 71.37 -19.36 -22.76
C TYR A 36 71.73 -19.44 -24.26
N ILE A 37 72.52 -18.51 -24.78
CA ILE A 37 73.00 -18.50 -26.17
C ILE A 37 74.26 -19.38 -26.27
N LYS A 38 74.06 -20.67 -26.49
CA LYS A 38 75.16 -21.60 -26.77
C LYS A 38 75.66 -21.40 -28.19
N VAL A 39 76.89 -20.93 -28.33
CA VAL A 39 77.54 -20.65 -29.61
C VAL A 39 78.40 -21.84 -30.04
N ALA A 40 78.18 -22.33 -31.26
CA ALA A 40 79.03 -23.30 -31.92
C ALA A 40 79.89 -22.61 -33.00
N SER A 41 81.05 -23.19 -33.32
CA SER A 41 81.88 -22.70 -34.42
C SER A 41 82.46 -23.83 -35.26
N PHE A 42 82.71 -23.54 -36.53
CA PHE A 42 83.48 -24.38 -37.44
C PHE A 42 84.21 -23.52 -38.46
N SER A 43 85.29 -24.00 -39.07
CA SER A 43 86.01 -23.30 -40.13
C SER A 43 85.95 -24.05 -41.45
N ILE A 44 86.02 -23.30 -42.55
CA ILE A 44 86.03 -23.78 -43.93
C ILE A 44 87.36 -23.37 -44.55
N GLY A 45 88.07 -24.32 -45.13
CA GLY A 45 89.34 -24.13 -45.80
C GLY A 45 89.21 -23.50 -47.18
N PRO A 46 90.35 -23.22 -47.85
CA PRO A 46 90.39 -22.60 -49.19
C PRO A 46 89.78 -23.45 -50.31
N ASP A 47 89.73 -24.76 -50.09
CA ASP A 47 89.10 -25.74 -50.97
C ASP A 47 87.57 -25.81 -50.80
N GLY A 48 87.00 -25.05 -49.86
CA GLY A 48 85.58 -25.04 -49.53
C GLY A 48 85.15 -26.20 -48.62
N LEU A 49 86.08 -26.99 -48.10
CA LEU A 49 85.80 -28.09 -47.18
C LEU A 49 85.93 -27.64 -45.72
N VAL A 50 85.29 -28.35 -44.80
CA VAL A 50 85.40 -28.05 -43.36
C VAL A 50 86.79 -28.44 -42.83
N ASP A 51 87.52 -27.48 -42.28
CA ASP A 51 88.85 -27.70 -41.68
C ASP A 51 88.78 -28.03 -40.18
N GLN A 52 87.91 -27.32 -39.45
CA GLN A 52 87.78 -27.49 -38.01
C GLN A 52 86.31 -27.53 -37.61
N TRP A 53 86.01 -28.40 -36.65
CA TRP A 53 84.68 -28.58 -36.10
C TRP A 53 84.73 -28.52 -34.58
N SER A 54 84.04 -27.55 -33.97
CA SER A 54 84.02 -27.46 -32.51
C SER A 54 83.17 -28.57 -31.88
N LEU A 55 83.51 -28.97 -30.66
CA LEU A 55 82.69 -29.88 -29.82
C LEU A 55 81.24 -29.38 -29.67
N ARG A 56 81.03 -28.06 -29.73
CA ARG A 56 79.69 -27.46 -29.67
C ARG A 56 78.96 -27.57 -31.00
N ALA A 57 79.65 -27.53 -32.14
CA ALA A 57 79.05 -27.79 -33.44
C ALA A 57 78.58 -29.24 -33.55
N GLU A 58 79.32 -30.19 -32.98
CA GLU A 58 78.88 -31.59 -32.87
C GLU A 58 77.61 -31.74 -32.04
N GLN A 59 77.52 -31.07 -30.88
CA GLN A 59 76.33 -31.10 -30.03
C GLN A 59 75.12 -30.38 -30.65
N LEU A 60 75.35 -29.28 -31.38
CA LEU A 60 74.28 -28.44 -31.95
C LEU A 60 73.71 -29.04 -33.25
N LEU A 61 74.60 -29.53 -34.13
CA LEU A 61 74.24 -30.02 -35.46
C LEU A 61 74.12 -31.55 -35.51
N GLY A 62 74.53 -32.25 -34.45
CA GLY A 62 74.39 -33.70 -34.30
C GLY A 62 75.36 -34.53 -35.15
N ILE A 63 76.44 -33.91 -35.67
CA ILE A 63 77.39 -34.56 -36.57
C ILE A 63 78.78 -34.59 -35.90
N PRO A 64 79.37 -35.78 -35.71
CA PRO A 64 80.71 -35.93 -35.14
C PRO A 64 81.77 -35.23 -36.00
N ALA A 65 82.79 -34.64 -35.35
CA ALA A 65 83.87 -33.94 -36.04
C ALA A 65 84.56 -34.80 -37.12
N GLU A 66 84.71 -36.10 -36.88
CA GLU A 66 85.27 -37.09 -37.82
C GLU A 66 84.47 -37.24 -39.13
N HIS A 67 83.17 -36.93 -39.11
CA HIS A 67 82.30 -36.97 -40.29
C HIS A 67 82.09 -35.60 -40.93
N ALA A 68 82.39 -34.52 -40.20
CA ALA A 68 82.25 -33.14 -40.66
C ALA A 68 83.52 -32.64 -41.37
N VAL A 69 84.70 -32.92 -40.82
CA VAL A 69 85.98 -32.42 -41.35
C VAL A 69 86.31 -33.07 -42.70
N GLY A 70 86.74 -32.27 -43.68
CA GLY A 70 87.04 -32.70 -45.05
C GLY A 70 85.80 -32.92 -45.93
N THR A 71 84.61 -32.53 -45.48
CA THR A 71 83.37 -32.60 -46.27
C THR A 71 82.89 -31.21 -46.69
N ASP A 72 82.10 -31.13 -47.76
CA ASP A 72 81.43 -29.89 -48.16
C ASP A 72 80.29 -29.60 -47.15
N PRO A 73 80.34 -28.46 -46.44
CA PRO A 73 79.33 -28.11 -45.45
C PRO A 73 77.92 -27.98 -46.03
N ILE A 74 77.78 -27.67 -47.32
CA ILE A 74 76.49 -27.60 -48.00
C ILE A 74 75.89 -29.00 -48.17
N ASP A 75 76.71 -30.00 -48.50
CA ASP A 75 76.26 -31.38 -48.64
C ASP A 75 76.03 -32.06 -47.29
N ALA A 76 76.86 -31.74 -46.30
CA ALA A 76 76.84 -32.35 -44.98
C ALA A 76 75.71 -31.84 -44.08
N PHE A 77 75.38 -30.54 -44.11
CA PHE A 77 74.50 -29.92 -43.10
C PHE A 77 73.19 -29.34 -43.66
N ILE A 78 73.18 -28.89 -44.91
CA ILE A 78 72.03 -28.16 -45.49
C ILE A 78 71.01 -29.13 -46.07
N ASP A 79 69.71 -28.83 -45.87
CA ASP A 79 68.61 -29.63 -46.43
C ASP A 79 68.76 -29.74 -47.98
N PRO A 80 68.64 -30.96 -48.56
CA PRO A 80 68.87 -31.22 -49.99
C PRO A 80 68.17 -30.24 -50.94
N ASP A 81 66.97 -29.78 -50.59
CA ASP A 81 66.17 -28.85 -51.39
C ASP A 81 66.80 -27.45 -51.53
N LEU A 82 67.82 -27.13 -50.72
CA LEU A 82 68.46 -25.81 -50.64
C LEU A 82 69.94 -25.81 -51.02
N ARG A 83 70.50 -26.95 -51.43
CA ARG A 83 71.93 -27.11 -51.74
C ARG A 83 72.40 -26.23 -52.90
N GLU A 84 71.63 -26.08 -53.98
CA GLU A 84 71.99 -25.19 -55.10
C GLU A 84 72.13 -23.72 -54.67
N ARG A 85 71.30 -23.27 -53.73
CA ARG A 85 71.38 -21.93 -53.14
C ARG A 85 72.57 -21.82 -52.19
N GLY A 86 72.82 -22.86 -51.40
CA GLY A 86 73.97 -22.95 -50.50
C GLY A 86 75.31 -22.88 -51.22
N GLN A 87 75.48 -23.66 -52.30
CA GLN A 87 76.70 -23.69 -53.12
C GLN A 87 76.99 -22.34 -53.77
N ARG A 88 75.96 -21.66 -54.31
CA ARG A 88 76.12 -20.31 -54.87
C ARG A 88 76.59 -19.31 -53.80
N LYS A 89 76.09 -19.45 -52.57
CA LYS A 89 76.46 -18.58 -51.45
C LYS A 89 77.86 -18.88 -50.91
N MET A 90 78.27 -20.14 -50.92
CA MET A 90 79.63 -20.56 -50.56
C MET A 90 80.68 -19.92 -51.47
N ALA A 91 80.40 -19.85 -52.77
CA ALA A 91 81.28 -19.17 -53.72
C ALA A 91 81.40 -17.64 -53.44
N GLU A 92 80.33 -16.98 -52.99
CA GLU A 92 80.37 -15.56 -52.59
C GLU A 92 81.15 -15.33 -51.28
N ILE A 93 81.09 -16.29 -50.36
CA ILE A 93 81.81 -16.26 -49.08
C ILE A 93 83.32 -16.42 -49.32
N LEU A 94 83.72 -17.38 -50.16
CA LEU A 94 85.12 -17.59 -50.56
C LEU A 94 85.67 -16.44 -51.42
N ASP A 95 84.81 -15.57 -51.96
CA ASP A 95 85.21 -14.30 -52.57
C ASP A 95 85.59 -13.22 -51.52
N GLY A 96 85.40 -13.50 -50.22
CA GLY A 96 85.82 -12.67 -49.10
C GLY A 96 84.74 -11.74 -48.56
N ARG A 97 83.46 -12.09 -48.73
CA ARG A 97 82.33 -11.31 -48.20
C ARG A 97 81.81 -11.93 -46.91
N GLU A 98 81.65 -11.09 -45.89
CA GLU A 98 80.92 -11.47 -44.68
C GLU A 98 79.46 -11.78 -45.00
N TRP A 99 78.92 -12.82 -44.39
CA TRP A 99 77.53 -13.20 -44.57
C TRP A 99 76.88 -13.65 -43.27
N THR A 100 75.65 -13.19 -43.07
CA THR A 100 74.82 -13.56 -41.92
C THR A 100 73.47 -14.04 -42.43
N GLY A 101 73.01 -15.19 -41.97
CA GLY A 101 71.67 -15.62 -42.29
C GLY A 101 71.22 -16.89 -41.61
N VAL A 102 69.91 -17.09 -41.64
CA VAL A 102 69.26 -18.28 -41.07
C VAL A 102 69.30 -19.41 -42.10
N VAL A 103 69.90 -20.53 -41.72
CA VAL A 103 70.02 -21.74 -42.52
C VAL A 103 69.23 -22.86 -41.86
N PRO A 104 68.27 -23.48 -42.56
CA PRO A 104 67.69 -24.74 -42.11
C PRO A 104 68.71 -25.86 -42.30
N PHE A 105 68.97 -26.61 -41.22
CA PHE A 105 69.85 -27.78 -41.25
C PHE A 105 69.07 -29.03 -40.87
N ARG A 106 69.60 -30.19 -41.28
CA ARG A 106 69.05 -31.48 -40.90
C ARG A 106 70.09 -32.25 -40.10
N ALA A 107 69.83 -32.45 -38.81
CA ALA A 107 70.66 -33.33 -37.99
C ALA A 107 70.31 -34.80 -38.29
N PRO A 108 71.30 -35.71 -38.35
CA PRO A 108 71.04 -37.14 -38.33
C PRO A 108 70.40 -37.54 -36.98
N ASP A 109 69.53 -38.54 -36.99
CA ASP A 109 68.90 -39.03 -35.75
C ASP A 109 69.97 -39.63 -34.82
N ALA A 110 69.87 -39.33 -33.53
CA ALA A 110 70.89 -39.64 -32.52
C ALA A 110 71.04 -41.14 -32.17
N ASP A 111 70.31 -42.04 -32.84
CA ASP A 111 70.47 -43.48 -32.70
C ASP A 111 71.07 -44.07 -33.99
N GLY A 112 72.35 -44.44 -33.93
CA GLY A 112 73.05 -45.13 -35.00
C GLY A 112 72.46 -46.52 -35.28
N GLY A 113 71.51 -46.61 -36.23
CA GLY A 113 70.87 -47.86 -36.62
C GLY A 113 70.51 -47.91 -38.11
N HIS A 114 71.31 -48.67 -38.88
CA HIS A 114 71.08 -49.30 -40.18
C HIS A 114 69.94 -48.81 -41.13
N ARG A 115 70.38 -48.49 -42.36
CA ARG A 115 69.65 -48.12 -43.60
C ARG A 115 68.32 -48.88 -43.85
N THR A 116 67.22 -48.13 -43.95
CA THR A 116 66.13 -48.30 -44.95
C THR A 116 65.42 -46.94 -45.18
N GLY A 117 64.81 -46.74 -46.34
CA GLY A 117 64.45 -45.42 -46.90
C GLY A 117 63.52 -44.51 -46.06
N THR A 118 63.63 -43.21 -46.34
CA THR A 118 62.93 -42.06 -45.72
C THR A 118 63.38 -41.70 -44.29
N GLY A 119 64.65 -41.32 -44.13
CA GLY A 119 65.18 -40.75 -42.89
C GLY A 119 64.51 -39.41 -42.54
N ARG A 120 63.74 -39.40 -41.46
CA ARG A 120 63.04 -38.22 -40.93
C ARG A 120 63.95 -37.51 -39.92
N GLY A 121 65.14 -37.10 -40.35
CA GLY A 121 66.09 -36.36 -39.51
C GLY A 121 65.47 -35.08 -38.93
N THR A 122 65.90 -34.70 -37.73
CA THR A 122 65.38 -33.52 -37.03
C THR A 122 65.75 -32.25 -37.79
N ARG A 123 64.73 -31.53 -38.28
CA ARG A 123 64.91 -30.22 -38.95
C ARG A 123 65.10 -29.12 -37.91
N GLY A 124 66.20 -28.38 -38.00
CA GLY A 124 66.52 -27.23 -37.16
C GLY A 124 66.72 -25.96 -37.98
N LEU A 125 66.68 -24.79 -37.33
CA LEU A 125 67.08 -23.51 -37.89
C LEU A 125 68.27 -22.99 -37.10
N ALA A 126 69.37 -22.69 -37.77
CA ALA A 126 70.54 -22.08 -37.18
C ALA A 126 70.84 -20.75 -37.85
N GLU A 127 71.22 -19.75 -37.08
CA GLU A 127 71.76 -18.51 -37.64
C GLU A 127 73.27 -18.69 -37.76
N VAL A 128 73.77 -18.57 -38.98
CA VAL A 128 75.19 -18.75 -39.31
C VAL A 128 75.77 -17.39 -39.66
N TYR A 129 76.80 -17.01 -38.91
CA TYR A 129 77.61 -15.83 -39.17
C TYR A 129 78.94 -16.31 -39.75
N VAL A 130 79.20 -15.98 -41.01
CA VAL A 130 80.37 -16.41 -41.75
C VAL A 130 81.33 -15.23 -41.92
N MET A 131 82.50 -15.37 -41.31
CA MET A 131 83.61 -14.42 -41.34
C MET A 131 84.69 -14.95 -42.29
N PRO A 132 85.02 -14.26 -43.39
CA PRO A 132 86.17 -14.63 -44.20
C PRO A 132 87.46 -14.43 -43.39
N THR A 133 88.35 -15.41 -43.43
CA THR A 133 89.66 -15.39 -42.80
C THR A 133 90.75 -15.74 -43.83
N ARG A 134 92.01 -15.72 -43.42
CA ARG A 134 93.12 -16.20 -44.23
C ARG A 134 93.85 -17.33 -43.51
N THR A 135 94.27 -18.35 -44.26
CA THR A 135 95.17 -19.40 -43.75
C THR A 135 96.57 -18.84 -43.51
N GLU A 136 97.45 -19.60 -42.84
CA GLU A 136 98.85 -19.19 -42.61
C GLU A 136 99.60 -18.90 -43.93
N ASP A 137 99.20 -19.53 -45.03
CA ASP A 137 99.76 -19.35 -46.38
C ASP A 137 99.10 -18.20 -47.18
N GLY A 138 98.14 -17.48 -46.59
CA GLY A 138 97.50 -16.30 -47.18
C GLY A 138 96.31 -16.58 -48.11
N GLU A 139 95.86 -17.83 -48.22
CA GLU A 139 94.68 -18.23 -48.99
C GLU A 139 93.38 -17.88 -48.25
N LYS A 140 92.29 -17.66 -48.98
CA LYS A 140 91.00 -17.25 -48.41
C LYS A 140 90.30 -18.47 -47.77
N ALA A 141 89.94 -18.37 -46.50
CA ALA A 141 89.17 -19.35 -45.75
C ALA A 141 87.98 -18.66 -45.06
N ALA A 142 87.16 -19.38 -44.28
CA ALA A 142 86.08 -18.76 -43.50
C ALA A 142 85.91 -19.39 -42.11
N VAL A 143 85.59 -18.58 -41.10
CA VAL A 143 85.15 -19.03 -39.77
C VAL A 143 83.64 -18.80 -39.67
N CYS A 144 82.92 -19.86 -39.35
CA CYS A 144 81.47 -19.84 -39.19
C CYS A 144 81.12 -19.94 -37.70
N ILE A 145 80.32 -19.00 -37.22
CA ILE A 145 79.69 -19.03 -35.91
C ILE A 145 78.22 -19.42 -36.09
N VAL A 146 77.75 -20.39 -35.32
CA VAL A 146 76.41 -20.97 -35.44
C VAL A 146 75.68 -20.86 -34.12
N VAL A 147 74.44 -20.34 -34.15
CA VAL A 147 73.58 -20.18 -32.98
C VAL A 147 72.20 -20.82 -33.23
N ASP A 148 71.64 -21.49 -32.23
CA ASP A 148 70.27 -22.04 -32.31
C ASP A 148 69.23 -20.89 -32.30
N VAL A 149 68.49 -20.74 -33.41
CA VAL A 149 67.48 -19.68 -33.56
C VAL A 149 66.30 -19.89 -32.60
N ARG A 150 66.04 -21.12 -32.13
CA ARG A 150 64.91 -21.40 -31.23
C ARG A 150 65.11 -20.78 -29.85
N VAL A 151 66.34 -20.82 -29.33
CA VAL A 151 66.67 -20.24 -28.03
C VAL A 151 66.72 -18.71 -28.10
N LEU A 152 67.24 -18.16 -29.21
CA LEU A 152 67.25 -16.72 -29.40
C LEU A 152 65.83 -16.16 -29.53
N ARG A 153 64.96 -16.81 -30.33
CA ARG A 153 63.55 -16.43 -30.47
C ARG A 153 62.75 -16.61 -29.19
N SER A 154 63.02 -17.61 -28.36
CA SER A 154 62.33 -17.73 -27.07
C SER A 154 62.70 -16.59 -26.12
N ILE A 155 63.98 -16.19 -26.06
CA ILE A 155 64.43 -15.05 -25.26
C ILE A 155 63.87 -13.74 -25.81
N GLU A 156 63.86 -13.54 -27.13
CA GLU A 156 63.22 -12.38 -27.75
C GLU A 156 61.72 -12.33 -27.48
N THR A 157 61.04 -13.48 -27.53
CA THR A 157 59.59 -13.58 -27.26
C THR A 157 59.31 -13.31 -25.78
N ASP A 158 60.11 -13.85 -24.85
CA ASP A 158 59.96 -13.64 -23.40
C ASP A 158 60.31 -12.20 -23.00
N LEU A 159 61.32 -11.61 -23.62
CA LEU A 159 61.69 -10.20 -23.42
C LEU A 159 60.62 -9.27 -24.01
N ALA A 160 60.14 -9.55 -25.22
CA ALA A 160 59.05 -8.80 -25.84
C ALA A 160 57.75 -8.91 -25.03
N ALA A 161 57.41 -10.11 -24.54
CA ALA A 161 56.26 -10.33 -23.67
C ALA A 161 56.42 -9.58 -22.34
N SER A 162 57.59 -9.64 -21.70
CA SER A 162 57.88 -8.91 -20.45
C SER A 162 57.84 -7.39 -20.66
N GLN A 163 58.36 -6.88 -21.79
CA GLN A 163 58.31 -5.46 -22.15
C GLN A 163 56.88 -5.02 -22.48
N ALA A 164 56.09 -5.85 -23.15
CA ALA A 164 54.68 -5.57 -23.44
C ALA A 164 53.86 -5.54 -22.15
N ILE A 165 54.04 -6.51 -21.23
CA ILE A 165 53.37 -6.55 -19.93
C ILE A 165 53.76 -5.33 -19.08
N PHE A 166 55.03 -4.92 -19.07
CA PHE A 166 55.44 -3.74 -18.32
C PHE A 166 54.94 -2.43 -18.95
N GLY A 167 55.12 -2.27 -20.27
CA GLY A 167 54.92 -1.02 -21.00
C GLY A 167 53.48 -0.73 -21.43
N GLN A 168 52.71 -1.77 -21.82
CA GLN A 168 51.33 -1.65 -22.31
C GLN A 168 50.28 -2.07 -21.28
N SER A 169 50.68 -2.36 -20.04
CA SER A 169 49.72 -2.73 -18.99
C SER A 169 48.73 -1.60 -18.69
N PRO A 170 47.43 -1.91 -18.54
CA PRO A 170 46.42 -0.95 -18.12
C PRO A 170 46.59 -0.49 -16.65
N PHE A 171 47.52 -1.11 -15.92
CA PHE A 171 47.83 -0.85 -14.52
C PHE A 171 49.10 -0.02 -14.37
N GLY A 172 49.14 0.84 -13.34
CA GLY A 172 50.37 1.55 -12.97
C GLY A 172 51.35 0.56 -12.36
N PHE A 173 52.54 0.43 -12.96
CA PHE A 173 53.56 -0.51 -12.52
C PHE A 173 54.79 0.25 -12.01
N LEU A 174 55.26 -0.09 -10.81
CA LEU A 174 56.57 0.31 -10.30
C LEU A 174 57.40 -0.91 -9.93
N LEU A 175 58.67 -0.89 -10.27
CA LEU A 175 59.67 -1.77 -9.67
C LEU A 175 60.43 -0.98 -8.62
N ILE A 176 60.31 -1.37 -7.36
CA ILE A 176 60.94 -0.73 -6.21
C ILE A 176 62.13 -1.58 -5.77
N ASP A 177 63.29 -0.98 -5.57
CA ASP A 177 64.50 -1.68 -5.11
C ASP A 177 64.44 -2.02 -3.59
N PRO A 178 65.42 -2.79 -3.05
CA PRO A 178 65.45 -3.12 -1.63
C PRO A 178 65.55 -1.92 -0.68
N ASP A 179 66.01 -0.77 -1.17
CA ASP A 179 66.12 0.49 -0.41
C ASP A 179 64.82 1.33 -0.49
N LEU A 180 63.74 0.74 -0.99
CA LEU A 180 62.41 1.33 -1.16
C LEU A 180 62.38 2.52 -2.14
N ARG A 181 63.29 2.54 -3.11
CA ARG A 181 63.32 3.54 -4.19
C ARG A 181 62.82 2.96 -5.50
N VAL A 182 62.09 3.76 -6.27
CA VAL A 182 61.59 3.35 -7.58
C VAL A 182 62.76 3.19 -8.54
N ARG A 183 62.99 1.97 -9.02
CA ARG A 183 63.98 1.63 -10.03
C ARG A 183 63.42 1.80 -11.45
N ARG A 184 62.15 1.50 -11.65
CA ARG A 184 61.48 1.58 -12.95
C ARG A 184 59.99 1.89 -12.77
N ALA A 185 59.43 2.76 -13.60
CA ALA A 185 57.99 2.99 -13.71
C ALA A 185 57.53 2.72 -15.14
N ASN A 186 56.25 2.43 -15.33
CA ASN A 186 55.66 2.33 -16.67
C ASN A 186 54.93 3.61 -17.09
N GLN A 187 54.58 3.71 -18.37
CA GLN A 187 53.88 4.87 -18.93
C GLN A 187 52.53 5.12 -18.26
N ARG A 188 51.83 4.06 -17.84
CA ARG A 188 50.54 4.17 -17.14
C ARG A 188 50.68 4.88 -15.80
N PHE A 189 51.68 4.53 -15.00
CA PHE A 189 51.97 5.21 -13.74
C PHE A 189 52.30 6.69 -13.97
N ALA A 190 53.20 6.97 -14.91
CA ALA A 190 53.61 8.34 -15.25
C ALA A 190 52.43 9.21 -15.74
N SER A 191 51.51 8.64 -16.53
CA SER A 191 50.31 9.35 -16.98
C SER A 191 49.36 9.76 -15.83
N THR A 192 49.35 9.00 -14.72
CA THR A 192 48.47 9.26 -13.57
C THR A 192 49.11 10.21 -12.56
N PHE A 193 50.41 10.10 -12.32
CA PHE A 193 51.14 10.92 -11.34
C PHE A 193 51.90 12.11 -11.95
N GLY A 194 51.90 12.24 -13.28
CA GLY A 194 52.52 13.32 -14.05
C GLY A 194 54.01 13.07 -14.38
N GLY A 195 54.44 13.54 -15.55
CA GLY A 195 55.82 13.42 -16.04
C GLY A 195 56.06 12.22 -16.97
N THR A 196 57.33 11.86 -17.15
CA THR A 196 57.79 10.68 -17.90
C THR A 196 58.15 9.54 -16.94
N PRO A 197 58.18 8.27 -17.40
CA PRO A 197 58.56 7.14 -16.54
C PRO A 197 59.91 7.30 -15.83
N ASP A 198 60.87 7.98 -16.45
CA ASP A 198 62.20 8.21 -15.88
C ASP A 198 62.21 9.26 -14.77
N ASP A 199 61.27 10.22 -14.77
CA ASP A 199 61.13 11.23 -13.71
C ASP A 199 60.75 10.63 -12.35
N HIS A 200 60.28 9.38 -12.35
CA HIS A 200 59.90 8.65 -11.14
C HIS A 200 61.05 7.85 -10.54
N ARG A 201 62.18 7.69 -11.24
CA ARG A 201 63.32 6.92 -10.78
C ARG A 201 63.97 7.58 -9.55
N GLY A 202 64.29 6.79 -8.53
CA GLY A 202 64.89 7.24 -7.27
C GLY A 202 63.90 7.82 -6.25
N LYS A 203 62.63 8.06 -6.62
CA LYS A 203 61.59 8.53 -5.69
C LYS A 203 61.10 7.40 -4.76
N GLY A 204 60.62 7.76 -3.58
CA GLY A 204 60.03 6.86 -2.59
C GLY A 204 58.53 7.11 -2.40
N VAL A 205 57.87 6.28 -1.59
CA VAL A 205 56.40 6.40 -1.34
C VAL A 205 56.01 7.71 -0.65
N HIS A 206 56.93 8.34 0.11
CA HIS A 206 56.72 9.65 0.73
C HIS A 206 56.59 10.80 -0.28
N ASP A 207 57.06 10.61 -1.52
CA ASP A 207 56.92 11.60 -2.58
C ASP A 207 55.50 11.59 -3.20
N TYR A 208 54.70 10.56 -2.91
CA TYR A 208 53.37 10.36 -3.51
C TYR A 208 52.22 10.30 -2.50
N LEU A 209 52.47 9.93 -1.25
CA LEU A 209 51.43 9.66 -0.24
C LEU A 209 51.56 10.59 0.98
N PRO A 210 50.43 10.92 1.65
CA PRO A 210 50.46 11.61 2.95
C PRO A 210 51.26 10.83 3.98
N ARG A 211 51.95 11.51 4.92
CA ARG A 211 52.90 10.88 5.86
C ARG A 211 52.38 9.61 6.53
N ALA A 212 51.19 9.65 7.13
CA ALA A 212 50.59 8.50 7.81
C ALA A 212 50.34 7.30 6.88
N GLU A 213 49.93 7.55 5.64
CA GLU A 213 49.70 6.50 4.64
C GLU A 213 51.03 5.98 4.08
N ALA A 214 52.01 6.87 3.87
CA ALA A 214 53.36 6.52 3.40
C ALA A 214 54.09 5.62 4.39
N ASP A 215 54.04 5.92 5.69
CA ASP A 215 54.65 5.09 6.74
C ASP A 215 54.06 3.67 6.76
N ARG A 216 52.72 3.57 6.65
CA ARG A 216 52.01 2.28 6.56
C ARG A 216 52.48 1.47 5.36
N VAL A 217 52.53 2.12 4.18
CA VAL A 217 52.93 1.46 2.94
C VAL A 217 54.42 1.06 2.95
N SER A 218 55.31 1.90 3.48
CA SER A 218 56.74 1.55 3.64
C SER A 218 56.95 0.33 4.54
N ALA A 219 56.23 0.24 5.66
CA ALA A 219 56.28 -0.93 6.53
C ALA A 219 55.82 -2.20 5.80
N THR A 220 54.76 -2.09 5.00
CA THR A 220 54.25 -3.19 4.17
C THR A 220 55.28 -3.63 3.11
N LEU A 221 55.94 -2.70 2.42
CA LEU A 221 56.97 -3.03 1.42
C LEU A 221 58.16 -3.78 2.05
N ARG A 222 58.62 -3.37 3.24
CA ARG A 222 59.68 -4.09 3.97
C ARG A 222 59.25 -5.50 4.34
N ARG A 223 58.02 -5.66 4.83
CA ARG A 223 57.46 -6.98 5.15
C ARG A 223 57.43 -7.90 3.93
N VAL A 224 57.01 -7.42 2.76
CA VAL A 224 57.00 -8.21 1.52
C VAL A 224 58.43 -8.61 1.09
N LEU A 225 59.41 -7.73 1.27
CA LEU A 225 60.82 -8.06 0.99
C LEU A 225 61.34 -9.16 1.93
N GLU A 226 61.06 -9.05 3.23
CA GLU A 226 61.52 -9.97 4.27
C GLU A 226 60.80 -11.33 4.22
N SER A 227 59.46 -11.35 4.23
CA SER A 227 58.67 -12.58 4.28
C SER A 227 58.56 -13.26 2.92
N GLY A 228 58.47 -12.48 1.85
CA GLY A 228 58.24 -12.98 0.49
C GLY A 228 56.77 -13.23 0.15
N ASP A 229 55.86 -13.01 1.11
CA ASP A 229 54.43 -13.15 0.89
C ASP A 229 53.93 -11.99 0.02
N SER A 230 53.19 -12.31 -1.03
CA SER A 230 52.52 -11.31 -1.83
C SER A 230 51.34 -10.71 -1.07
N ILE A 231 51.11 -9.41 -1.29
CA ILE A 231 49.95 -8.71 -0.75
C ILE A 231 49.07 -8.32 -1.93
N THR A 232 47.81 -8.74 -1.87
CA THR A 232 46.80 -8.42 -2.87
C THR A 232 45.73 -7.49 -2.30
N ASP A 233 45.15 -6.67 -3.16
CA ASP A 233 44.04 -5.74 -2.88
C ASP A 233 44.27 -4.78 -1.69
N MET A 234 45.50 -4.30 -1.53
CA MET A 234 45.79 -3.28 -0.54
C MET A 234 45.21 -1.94 -0.99
N HIS A 235 44.31 -1.38 -0.19
CA HIS A 235 43.73 -0.07 -0.46
C HIS A 235 44.66 1.05 0.02
N VAL A 236 44.99 1.96 -0.90
CA VAL A 236 45.79 3.15 -0.62
C VAL A 236 45.00 4.39 -1.03
N THR A 237 45.00 5.40 -0.18
CA THR A 237 44.35 6.68 -0.47
C THR A 237 45.36 7.80 -0.48
N GLY A 238 45.31 8.64 -1.50
CA GLY A 238 46.25 9.75 -1.67
C GLY A 238 45.76 10.77 -2.68
N PHE A 239 46.67 11.65 -3.09
CA PHE A 239 46.38 12.76 -3.99
C PHE A 239 47.27 12.65 -5.21
N VAL A 240 46.76 13.09 -6.36
CA VAL A 240 47.59 13.26 -7.55
C VAL A 240 48.31 14.61 -7.43
N PRO A 241 49.62 14.69 -7.75
CA PRO A 241 50.35 15.95 -7.73
C PRO A 241 49.62 17.04 -8.55
N GLY A 242 49.31 18.17 -7.91
CA GLY A 242 48.59 19.29 -8.53
C GLY A 242 47.06 19.24 -8.47
N SER A 243 46.47 18.25 -7.77
CA SER A 243 45.02 18.15 -7.55
C SER A 243 44.68 18.00 -6.06
N GLU A 244 43.62 18.67 -5.60
CA GLU A 244 43.03 18.45 -4.27
C GLU A 244 42.09 17.22 -4.24
N GLU A 245 41.86 16.59 -5.39
CA GLU A 245 40.97 15.43 -5.52
C GLU A 245 41.58 14.20 -4.86
N ARG A 246 40.88 13.65 -3.87
CA ARG A 246 41.26 12.44 -3.16
C ARG A 246 40.97 11.21 -4.02
N ARG A 247 42.01 10.43 -4.34
CA ARG A 247 41.89 9.21 -5.13
C ARG A 247 42.15 7.96 -4.31
N HIS A 248 41.52 6.87 -4.74
CA HIS A 248 41.60 5.56 -4.12
C HIS A 248 42.19 4.56 -5.11
N TRP A 249 43.25 3.87 -4.69
CA TRP A 249 43.88 2.82 -5.49
C TRP A 249 43.79 1.46 -4.78
N SER A 250 43.63 0.40 -5.58
CA SER A 250 43.89 -0.98 -5.16
C SER A 250 45.27 -1.37 -5.66
N VAL A 251 46.11 -1.86 -4.74
CA VAL A 251 47.54 -2.12 -4.95
C VAL A 251 47.87 -3.57 -4.64
N ASN A 252 48.58 -4.21 -5.55
CA ASN A 252 49.18 -5.53 -5.35
C ASN A 252 50.71 -5.40 -5.29
N LEU A 253 51.34 -6.11 -4.35
CA LEU A 253 52.77 -6.09 -4.08
C LEU A 253 53.35 -7.50 -4.19
N TYR A 254 54.39 -7.67 -5.00
CA TYR A 254 55.05 -8.97 -5.23
C TYR A 254 56.57 -8.85 -5.10
N ARG A 255 57.23 -9.80 -4.44
CA ARG A 255 58.69 -9.84 -4.40
C ARG A 255 59.26 -10.36 -5.72
N VAL A 256 60.20 -9.63 -6.30
CA VAL A 256 60.85 -9.97 -7.58
C VAL A 256 62.23 -10.56 -7.29
N HIS A 257 62.58 -11.65 -7.97
CA HIS A 257 63.86 -12.34 -7.82
C HIS A 257 64.70 -12.25 -9.10
N SER A 258 66.03 -12.30 -8.98
CA SER A 258 66.96 -12.48 -10.10
C SER A 258 66.88 -13.92 -10.65
N GLY A 259 67.47 -14.16 -11.83
CA GLY A 259 67.64 -15.52 -12.37
C GLY A 259 68.46 -16.47 -11.47
N SER A 260 69.22 -15.92 -10.50
CA SER A 260 69.95 -16.65 -9.46
C SER A 260 69.17 -16.82 -8.13
N GLY A 261 67.90 -16.41 -8.08
CA GLY A 261 67.03 -16.54 -6.90
C GLY A 261 67.18 -15.45 -5.83
N ARG A 262 68.00 -14.42 -6.04
CA ARG A 262 68.19 -13.31 -5.09
C ARG A 262 67.07 -12.29 -5.23
N PRO A 263 66.45 -11.77 -4.14
CA PRO A 263 65.46 -10.71 -4.24
C PRO A 263 66.09 -9.42 -4.80
N ILE A 264 65.50 -8.89 -5.86
CA ILE A 264 65.95 -7.66 -6.54
C ILE A 264 65.05 -6.46 -6.27
N GLY A 265 63.90 -6.67 -5.60
CA GLY A 265 62.95 -5.61 -5.27
C GLY A 265 61.51 -6.08 -5.09
N VAL A 266 60.58 -5.13 -5.04
CA VAL A 266 59.12 -5.34 -5.02
C VAL A 266 58.50 -4.75 -6.28
N ALA A 267 57.68 -5.55 -6.97
CA ALA A 267 56.79 -5.07 -8.02
C ALA A 267 55.50 -4.55 -7.38
N TRP A 268 55.17 -3.30 -7.67
CA TRP A 268 53.93 -2.63 -7.30
C TRP A 268 53.03 -2.54 -8.52
N LEU A 269 51.80 -3.02 -8.39
CA LEU A 269 50.75 -2.91 -9.40
C LEU A 269 49.57 -2.14 -8.82
N GLY A 270 49.29 -0.94 -9.33
CA GLY A 270 48.23 -0.07 -8.86
C GLY A 270 47.12 0.14 -9.88
N THR A 271 45.87 0.13 -9.41
CA THR A 271 44.67 0.40 -10.23
C THR A 271 43.84 1.50 -9.57
N ASP A 272 43.39 2.50 -10.34
CA ASP A 272 42.52 3.56 -9.83
C ASP A 272 41.09 3.02 -9.70
N ILE A 273 40.60 2.94 -8.46
CA ILE A 273 39.25 2.45 -8.14
C ILE A 273 38.32 3.59 -7.71
N THR A 274 38.71 4.84 -7.89
CA THR A 274 37.96 6.02 -7.42
C THR A 274 36.56 6.06 -8.05
N ALA A 275 36.47 5.98 -9.38
CA ALA A 275 35.20 5.96 -10.11
C ALA A 275 34.35 4.73 -9.74
N ARG A 276 34.98 3.56 -9.58
CA ARG A 276 34.29 2.32 -9.17
C ARG A 276 33.71 2.44 -7.77
N ARG A 277 34.44 3.04 -6.83
CA ARG A 277 33.96 3.28 -5.45
C ARG A 277 32.84 4.31 -5.41
N ALA A 278 32.95 5.39 -6.18
CA ALA A 278 31.89 6.39 -6.29
C ALA A 278 30.60 5.76 -6.85
N ALA A 279 30.69 5.02 -7.96
CA ALA A 279 29.57 4.31 -8.54
C ALA A 279 28.97 3.25 -7.60
N ALA A 280 29.80 2.51 -6.85
CA ALA A 280 29.32 1.54 -5.87
C ALA A 280 28.58 2.19 -4.70
N ARG A 281 29.07 3.33 -4.19
CA ARG A 281 28.38 4.11 -3.16
C ARG A 281 27.05 4.66 -3.67
N GLU A 282 27.03 5.17 -4.89
CA GLU A 282 25.82 5.67 -5.54
C GLU A 282 24.79 4.55 -5.75
N ALA A 283 25.22 3.39 -6.26
CA ALA A 283 24.35 2.22 -6.41
C ALA A 283 23.80 1.72 -5.06
N ALA A 284 24.62 1.75 -4.00
CA ALA A 284 24.19 1.40 -2.65
C ALA A 284 23.17 2.40 -2.09
N ALA A 285 23.35 3.70 -2.33
CA ALA A 285 22.37 4.73 -1.95
C ALA A 285 21.05 4.57 -2.73
N ALA A 286 21.11 4.41 -4.06
CA ALA A 286 19.93 4.20 -4.89
C ALA A 286 19.14 2.94 -4.47
N ARG A 287 19.85 1.83 -4.16
CA ARG A 287 19.22 0.61 -3.64
C ARG A 287 18.51 0.83 -2.31
N ARG A 288 19.11 1.61 -1.39
CA ARG A 288 18.48 1.96 -0.10
C ARG A 288 17.22 2.80 -0.32
N ASN A 289 17.27 3.80 -1.21
CA ASN A 289 16.12 4.65 -1.51
C ASN A 289 14.95 3.83 -2.10
N LEU A 290 15.24 2.93 -3.04
CA LEU A 290 14.21 2.03 -3.61
C LEU A 290 13.62 1.07 -2.57
N ALA A 291 14.45 0.56 -1.65
CA ALA A 291 13.96 -0.28 -0.56
C ALA A 291 13.00 0.47 0.36
N LEU A 292 13.32 1.72 0.73
CA LEU A 292 12.44 2.58 1.53
C LEU A 292 11.12 2.88 0.82
N LEU A 293 11.16 3.21 -0.47
CA LEU A 293 9.94 3.43 -1.26
C LEU A 293 9.07 2.17 -1.38
N ASN A 294 9.68 0.99 -1.49
CA ASN A 294 8.96 -0.27 -1.52
C ASN A 294 8.36 -0.65 -0.15
N GLU A 295 9.06 -0.33 0.95
CA GLU A 295 8.52 -0.54 2.30
C GLU A 295 7.38 0.43 2.61
N ALA A 296 7.53 1.71 2.26
CA ALA A 296 6.44 2.68 2.24
C ALA A 296 5.28 2.19 1.34
N GLY A 297 5.66 1.58 0.22
CA GLY A 297 4.86 0.73 -0.66
C GLY A 297 3.82 -0.14 0.03
N ALA A 298 4.35 -1.01 0.88
CA ALA A 298 3.62 -2.11 1.48
C ALA A 298 2.95 -1.74 2.80
N ARG A 299 3.44 -0.73 3.52
CA ARG A 299 2.91 -0.36 4.84
C ARG A 299 1.93 0.80 4.81
N ILE A 300 2.26 1.88 4.11
CA ILE A 300 1.49 3.12 4.15
C ILE A 300 0.19 2.95 3.38
N GLY A 301 -0.94 3.07 4.09
CA GLY A 301 -2.28 3.04 3.50
C GLY A 301 -3.03 1.72 3.64
N ASN A 302 -2.55 0.82 4.52
CA ASN A 302 -3.31 -0.39 4.90
C ASN A 302 -4.42 -0.10 5.91
N SER A 303 -4.43 1.09 6.50
CA SER A 303 -5.44 1.55 7.45
C SER A 303 -6.13 2.81 6.92
N LEU A 304 -7.42 2.96 7.24
CA LEU A 304 -8.21 4.18 7.01
C LEU A 304 -8.22 5.10 8.23
N ASP A 305 -7.30 4.89 9.17
CA ASP A 305 -7.06 5.80 10.28
C ASP A 305 -5.87 6.73 10.01
N LEU A 306 -6.15 8.04 10.04
CA LEU A 306 -5.22 9.13 9.78
C LEU A 306 -3.99 9.07 10.69
N GLU A 307 -4.18 8.79 11.98
CA GLU A 307 -3.08 8.71 12.96
C GLU A 307 -2.21 7.47 12.72
N THR A 308 -2.83 6.36 12.38
CA THR A 308 -2.15 5.12 12.01
C THR A 308 -1.31 5.29 10.75
N THR A 309 -1.86 5.86 9.66
CA THR A 309 -1.09 6.13 8.44
C THR A 309 0.09 7.09 8.68
N ALA A 310 -0.10 8.11 9.51
CA ALA A 310 0.99 9.02 9.88
C ALA A 310 2.09 8.30 10.66
N ARG A 311 1.73 7.38 11.56
CA ARG A 311 2.69 6.55 12.30
C ARG A 311 3.43 5.56 11.39
N GLU A 312 2.73 4.91 10.47
CA GLU A 312 3.32 4.02 9.46
C GLU A 312 4.40 4.73 8.63
N LEU A 313 4.16 5.98 8.23
CA LEU A 313 5.19 6.79 7.56
C LEU A 313 6.43 6.94 8.44
N LEU A 314 6.26 7.27 9.72
CA LEU A 314 7.37 7.48 10.64
C LEU A 314 8.16 6.20 10.91
N ASP A 315 7.47 5.07 11.01
CA ASP A 315 8.11 3.76 11.21
C ASP A 315 8.94 3.31 10.00
N VAL A 316 8.61 3.79 8.80
CA VAL A 316 9.41 3.54 7.59
C VAL A 316 10.64 4.46 7.52
N VAL A 317 10.50 5.73 7.91
CA VAL A 317 11.59 6.72 7.76
C VAL A 317 12.59 6.73 8.91
N VAL A 318 12.22 6.25 10.10
CA VAL A 318 13.10 6.18 11.28
C VAL A 318 13.46 4.72 11.56
N PRO A 319 14.75 4.33 11.68
CA PRO A 319 15.96 5.17 11.56
C PRO A 319 16.53 5.26 10.13
N GLY A 320 15.89 4.64 9.13
CA GLY A 320 16.49 4.38 7.82
C GLY A 320 16.84 5.63 6.99
N PHE A 321 16.04 6.69 7.11
CA PHE A 321 16.18 7.95 6.37
C PHE A 321 16.58 9.13 7.28
N CYS A 322 16.04 9.18 8.50
CA CYS A 322 16.24 10.24 9.47
C CYS A 322 16.25 9.71 10.92
N ASP A 323 16.77 10.52 11.83
CA ASP A 323 16.93 10.17 13.25
C ASP A 323 15.70 10.57 14.08
N LEU A 324 14.96 11.57 13.61
CA LEU A 324 13.71 12.06 14.20
C LEU A 324 12.74 12.46 13.10
N ALA A 325 11.45 12.20 13.32
CA ALA A 325 10.40 12.66 12.45
C ALA A 325 9.10 13.02 13.18
N THR A 326 8.36 13.98 12.63
CA THR A 326 7.04 14.41 13.09
C THR A 326 6.08 14.54 11.91
N VAL A 327 4.80 14.30 12.17
CA VAL A 327 3.71 14.63 11.25
C VAL A 327 2.71 15.53 11.97
N ASP A 328 2.48 16.71 11.40
CA ASP A 328 1.49 17.67 11.85
C ASP A 328 0.42 17.82 10.76
N LEU A 329 -0.85 17.54 11.07
CA LEU A 329 -1.98 17.68 10.14
C LEU A 329 -2.82 18.90 10.50
N TYR A 330 -3.52 19.51 9.52
CA TYR A 330 -4.42 20.62 9.82
C TYR A 330 -5.54 20.20 10.77
N GLN A 331 -5.81 21.01 11.79
CA GLN A 331 -6.84 20.73 12.79
C GLN A 331 -8.25 20.64 12.16
N GLY A 332 -8.56 21.52 11.19
CA GLY A 332 -9.82 21.45 10.44
C GLY A 332 -10.00 20.14 9.65
N LEU A 333 -8.90 19.50 9.22
CA LEU A 333 -8.95 18.20 8.57
C LEU A 333 -9.35 17.08 9.54
N LEU A 334 -8.92 17.17 10.80
CA LEU A 334 -9.24 16.21 11.86
C LEU A 334 -10.66 16.39 12.42
N VAL A 335 -11.14 17.64 12.49
CA VAL A 335 -12.48 17.99 13.01
C VAL A 335 -13.58 17.84 11.93
N GLY A 336 -13.21 17.57 10.68
CA GLY A 336 -14.17 17.40 9.59
C GLY A 336 -14.65 18.71 8.95
N ASP A 337 -14.07 19.84 9.34
CA ASP A 337 -14.48 21.17 8.89
C ASP A 337 -14.25 21.39 7.38
N GLU A 338 -15.09 22.22 6.75
CA GLU A 338 -15.08 22.46 5.30
C GLU A 338 -14.04 23.50 4.86
N THR A 339 -13.29 24.06 5.81
CA THR A 339 -12.26 25.04 5.51
C THR A 339 -11.20 24.44 4.57
N PRO A 340 -10.99 24.99 3.36
CA PRO A 340 -10.02 24.46 2.42
C PRO A 340 -8.62 24.55 3.01
N ALA A 341 -8.02 23.38 3.26
CA ALA A 341 -6.64 23.24 3.70
C ALA A 341 -5.71 23.73 2.57
N GLY A 342 -5.30 25.00 2.61
CA GLY A 342 -4.47 25.61 1.56
C GLY A 342 -4.71 27.08 1.28
N LEU A 343 -5.72 27.71 1.89
CA LEU A 343 -5.94 29.17 1.82
C LEU A 343 -5.40 29.92 3.06
N ALA A 344 -4.92 29.21 4.07
CA ALA A 344 -4.25 29.82 5.21
C ALA A 344 -2.87 30.31 4.79
N ASP A 345 -2.49 31.48 5.26
CA ASP A 345 -1.20 32.17 5.07
C ASP A 345 0.00 31.42 5.69
N GLY A 346 -0.16 30.15 6.06
CA GLY A 346 0.78 29.32 6.80
C GLY A 346 0.57 29.34 8.32
N SER A 347 -0.41 30.09 8.84
CA SER A 347 -0.70 30.21 10.28
C SER A 347 -1.89 29.38 10.78
N ALA A 348 -2.41 28.46 9.97
CA ALA A 348 -3.54 27.63 10.40
C ALA A 348 -3.15 26.67 11.54
N GLU A 349 -4.13 26.32 12.36
CA GLU A 349 -3.96 25.37 13.46
C GLU A 349 -3.62 23.99 12.93
N LEU A 350 -2.51 23.42 13.39
CA LEU A 350 -2.09 22.05 13.13
C LEU A 350 -2.08 21.25 14.42
N ARG A 351 -2.32 19.95 14.31
CA ARG A 351 -2.19 19.00 15.42
C ARG A 351 -1.12 17.99 15.09
N ARG A 352 -0.25 17.73 16.08
CA ARG A 352 0.76 16.68 15.97
C ARG A 352 0.11 15.31 16.12
N VAL A 353 0.08 14.54 15.05
CA VAL A 353 -0.57 13.21 15.02
C VAL A 353 0.43 12.06 15.19
N ALA A 354 1.69 12.29 14.83
CA ALA A 354 2.73 11.28 14.97
C ALA A 354 4.10 11.90 15.31
N TYR A 355 4.88 11.16 16.09
CA TYR A 355 6.28 11.45 16.43
C TYR A 355 7.06 10.14 16.57
N SER A 356 8.29 10.10 16.04
CA SER A 356 9.22 8.97 16.18
C SER A 356 10.66 9.47 16.27
N SER A 357 11.49 8.77 17.05
CA SER A 357 12.92 9.07 17.18
C SER A 357 13.75 7.82 17.49
N ALA A 358 14.93 7.74 16.87
CA ALA A 358 15.92 6.70 17.11
C ALA A 358 16.94 7.05 18.22
N VAL A 359 16.92 8.29 18.72
CA VAL A 359 17.96 8.84 19.60
C VAL A 359 17.43 9.14 21.01
N SER A 360 16.11 9.32 21.18
CA SER A 360 15.47 9.62 22.47
C SER A 360 13.97 9.32 22.40
N ASP A 361 13.41 8.70 23.45
CA ASP A 361 11.95 8.47 23.56
C ASP A 361 11.15 9.78 23.83
N ALA A 362 11.85 10.90 24.06
CA ALA A 362 11.26 12.22 24.26
C ALA A 362 11.62 13.17 23.09
N PRO A 363 10.68 14.03 22.62
CA PRO A 363 10.92 15.06 21.61
C PRO A 363 12.19 15.88 21.90
N LEU A 364 13.22 15.74 21.05
CA LEU A 364 14.48 16.47 21.20
C LEU A 364 14.32 17.95 20.84
N HIS A 365 15.11 18.78 21.52
CA HIS A 365 14.98 20.23 21.56
C HIS A 365 15.54 20.92 20.29
N GLY A 366 14.67 21.68 19.61
CA GLY A 366 15.00 22.81 18.72
C GLY A 366 13.98 23.92 19.03
N ALA A 367 14.39 25.18 19.07
CA ALA A 367 13.68 26.26 19.78
C ALA A 367 12.24 26.42 19.32
N GLY A 368 11.35 26.08 20.26
CA GLY A 368 9.91 26.20 20.18
C GLY A 368 9.27 25.59 21.42
N GLU A 369 8.06 26.02 21.76
CA GLU A 369 7.25 25.39 22.80
C GLU A 369 7.07 23.89 22.52
N ARG A 370 7.04 23.07 23.57
CA ARG A 370 6.87 21.61 23.45
C ARG A 370 5.50 21.29 22.88
N VAL A 371 5.44 21.03 21.58
CA VAL A 371 4.24 20.45 20.97
C VAL A 371 4.22 18.96 21.30
N GLN A 372 3.44 18.61 22.32
CA GLN A 372 3.16 17.23 22.69
C GLN A 372 2.38 16.52 21.57
N LEU A 373 2.49 15.19 21.51
CA LEU A 373 1.63 14.39 20.64
C LEU A 373 0.17 14.69 20.99
N GLY A 374 -0.65 15.00 19.99
CA GLY A 374 -2.05 15.39 20.15
C GLY A 374 -2.29 16.88 20.44
N ALA A 375 -1.24 17.69 20.70
CA ALA A 375 -1.40 19.12 20.93
C ALA A 375 -1.66 19.88 19.63
N VAL A 376 -2.53 20.89 19.69
CA VAL A 376 -2.78 21.85 18.62
C VAL A 376 -1.81 23.02 18.75
N HIS A 377 -1.19 23.42 17.65
CA HIS A 377 -0.18 24.49 17.58
C HIS A 377 -0.24 25.20 16.23
N HIS A 378 0.51 26.30 16.09
CA HIS A 378 0.65 27.02 14.83
C HIS A 378 2.12 27.38 14.59
N TYR A 379 2.51 27.41 13.32
CA TYR A 379 3.84 27.86 12.93
C TYR A 379 3.86 29.39 12.79
N PRO A 380 4.88 30.10 13.31
CA PRO A 380 5.04 31.51 13.06
C PRO A 380 5.12 31.79 11.55
N PHE A 381 4.46 32.84 11.06
CA PHE A 381 4.36 33.16 9.63
C PHE A 381 5.71 33.24 8.89
N ASN A 382 6.77 33.70 9.57
CA ASN A 382 8.12 33.82 9.00
C ASN A 382 8.96 32.54 9.14
N SER A 383 8.40 31.45 9.67
CA SER A 383 9.12 30.19 9.82
C SER A 383 9.24 29.44 8.49
N PRO A 384 10.32 28.67 8.26
CA PRO A 384 10.42 27.83 7.07
C PRO A 384 9.30 26.78 6.97
N CYS A 385 8.70 26.38 8.10
CA CYS A 385 7.57 25.44 8.16
C CYS A 385 6.27 26.07 7.63
N ALA A 386 5.96 27.30 8.06
CA ALA A 386 4.83 28.07 7.52
C ALA A 386 5.00 28.34 6.01
N ASP A 387 6.23 28.66 5.56
CA ASP A 387 6.49 28.85 4.13
C ASP A 387 6.36 27.56 3.31
N ALA A 388 6.75 26.41 3.87
CA ALA A 388 6.55 25.11 3.24
C ALA A 388 5.06 24.78 3.06
N LEU A 389 4.25 25.00 4.11
CA LEU A 389 2.79 24.84 4.08
C LEU A 389 2.13 25.76 3.04
N ARG A 390 2.54 27.03 2.97
CA ARG A 390 1.97 28.02 2.04
C ARG A 390 2.36 27.79 0.59
N THR A 391 3.60 27.40 0.33
CA THR A 391 4.11 27.24 -1.04
C THR A 391 3.91 25.84 -1.61
N GLY A 392 3.58 24.85 -0.78
CA GLY A 392 3.55 23.45 -1.17
C GLY A 392 4.93 22.90 -1.57
N ARG A 393 6.02 23.56 -1.15
CA ARG A 393 7.39 23.16 -1.49
C ARG A 393 8.23 22.87 -0.24
N PRO A 394 9.08 21.84 -0.26
CA PRO A 394 9.92 21.51 0.89
C PRO A 394 10.94 22.61 1.21
N ARG A 395 11.18 22.89 2.49
CA ARG A 395 12.14 23.88 2.98
C ARG A 395 13.12 23.24 3.96
N THR A 396 14.39 23.64 3.87
CA THR A 396 15.39 23.27 4.88
C THR A 396 15.27 24.22 6.05
N VAL A 397 15.10 23.67 7.25
CA VAL A 397 15.09 24.44 8.50
C VAL A 397 16.55 24.49 9.01
N PRO A 398 17.13 25.69 9.20
CA PRO A 398 18.48 25.82 9.70
C PRO A 398 18.61 25.22 11.10
N ALA A 399 19.72 24.54 11.37
CA ALA A 399 20.03 24.05 12.71
C ALA A 399 20.37 25.21 13.64
N GLU A 400 19.91 25.13 14.88
CA GLU A 400 20.18 26.12 15.90
C GLU A 400 21.49 25.86 16.65
N ASP A 401 22.14 26.94 17.05
CA ASP A 401 23.36 26.89 17.84
C ASP A 401 23.12 26.18 19.18
N GLY A 402 23.74 25.00 19.35
CA GLY A 402 23.64 24.17 20.55
C GLY A 402 22.66 22.99 20.47
N SER A 403 21.86 22.85 19.40
CA SER A 403 20.98 21.67 19.23
C SER A 403 21.78 20.40 18.87
N LEU A 404 21.22 19.23 19.20
CA LEU A 404 21.70 17.92 18.75
C LEU A 404 21.37 17.66 17.27
N VAL A 405 20.42 18.41 16.71
CA VAL A 405 19.99 18.32 15.31
C VAL A 405 20.96 19.10 14.42
N GLN A 406 21.40 18.50 13.33
CA GLN A 406 22.31 19.08 12.34
C GLN A 406 21.58 19.63 11.12
N SER A 407 20.50 18.99 10.68
CA SER A 407 19.68 19.47 9.56
C SER A 407 18.26 18.94 9.67
N THR A 408 17.26 19.79 9.42
CA THR A 408 15.85 19.43 9.38
C THR A 408 15.25 19.80 8.03
N LEU A 409 14.46 18.90 7.46
CA LEU A 409 13.69 19.11 6.24
C LEU A 409 12.21 19.18 6.60
N ALA A 410 11.57 20.31 6.29
CA ALA A 410 10.13 20.50 6.38
C ALA A 410 9.51 20.22 5.01
N VAL A 411 8.69 19.17 4.92
CA VAL A 411 8.10 18.68 3.67
C VAL A 411 6.57 18.77 3.76
N PRO A 412 5.92 19.59 2.92
CA PRO A 412 4.47 19.67 2.89
C PRO A 412 3.89 18.37 2.34
N MET A 413 2.82 17.90 2.97
CA MET A 413 2.08 16.72 2.56
C MET A 413 0.97 17.18 1.61
N VAL A 414 1.13 16.91 0.32
CA VAL A 414 0.22 17.41 -0.73
C VAL A 414 -0.53 16.24 -1.37
N ALA A 415 -1.86 16.30 -1.36
CA ALA A 415 -2.75 15.36 -2.04
C ALA A 415 -3.75 16.16 -2.88
N HIS A 416 -3.96 15.77 -4.15
CA HIS A 416 -4.92 16.43 -5.06
C HIS A 416 -4.84 17.98 -5.03
N ASP A 417 -3.63 18.53 -5.18
CA ASP A 417 -3.32 19.99 -5.13
C ASP A 417 -3.66 20.69 -3.80
N THR A 418 -3.95 19.93 -2.74
CA THR A 418 -4.32 20.41 -1.40
C THR A 418 -3.24 20.01 -0.39
N VAL A 419 -2.81 20.94 0.46
CA VAL A 419 -1.84 20.63 1.52
C VAL A 419 -2.60 20.08 2.72
N VAL A 420 -2.41 18.81 3.07
CA VAL A 420 -3.10 18.18 4.22
C VAL A 420 -2.35 18.39 5.54
N GLY A 421 -1.05 18.68 5.47
CA GLY A 421 -0.20 18.89 6.64
C GLY A 421 1.29 19.04 6.30
N LEU A 422 2.14 18.85 7.30
CA LEU A 422 3.60 18.97 7.23
C LEU A 422 4.27 17.75 7.89
N ALA A 423 5.21 17.14 7.17
CA ALA A 423 6.14 16.17 7.73
C ALA A 423 7.50 16.85 7.97
N GLN A 424 8.11 16.66 9.14
CA GLN A 424 9.46 17.13 9.42
C GLN A 424 10.40 15.94 9.61
N PHE A 425 11.53 15.94 8.93
CA PHE A 425 12.57 14.92 9.04
C PHE A 425 13.86 15.57 9.53
N ALA A 426 14.46 15.06 10.59
CA ALA A 426 15.66 15.63 11.19
C ALA A 426 16.78 14.60 11.35
N ARG A 427 18.02 15.02 11.08
CA ARG A 427 19.26 14.26 11.28
C ARG A 427 20.10 14.91 12.38
N THR A 428 20.71 14.11 13.23
CA THR A 428 21.54 14.53 14.37
C THR A 428 23.01 14.72 13.98
N LYS A 429 23.78 15.37 14.87
CA LYS A 429 25.22 15.59 14.71
C LYS A 429 25.96 14.25 14.61
N GLY A 430 26.49 13.97 13.42
CA GLY A 430 27.16 12.70 13.10
C GLY A 430 26.66 12.04 11.81
N SER A 431 25.45 12.41 11.38
CA SER A 431 24.84 12.01 10.11
C SER A 431 25.18 13.01 9.00
N GLU A 432 25.25 12.56 7.74
CA GLU A 432 25.43 13.48 6.60
C GLU A 432 24.19 14.39 6.43
N PRO A 433 24.37 15.70 6.17
CA PRO A 433 23.26 16.61 5.88
C PRO A 433 22.38 16.13 4.72
N PHE A 434 21.10 16.49 4.73
CA PHE A 434 20.21 16.21 3.62
C PHE A 434 20.68 16.86 2.31
N GLY A 435 20.87 16.06 1.26
CA GLY A 435 21.15 16.53 -0.10
C GLY A 435 19.89 16.64 -0.97
N ASP A 436 20.05 17.06 -2.23
CA ASP A 436 18.92 17.22 -3.17
C ASP A 436 18.16 15.89 -3.41
N ARG A 437 18.87 14.77 -3.51
CA ARG A 437 18.26 13.45 -3.67
C ARG A 437 17.45 13.01 -2.45
N ASP A 438 17.90 13.37 -1.24
CA ASP A 438 17.15 13.09 -0.02
C ASP A 438 15.86 13.92 0.03
N ARG A 439 15.91 15.15 -0.49
CA ARG A 439 14.75 16.04 -0.59
C ARG A 439 13.70 15.48 -1.54
N ASP A 440 14.11 14.97 -2.70
CA ASP A 440 13.20 14.34 -3.67
C ASP A 440 12.54 13.09 -3.07
N LEU A 441 13.32 12.24 -2.39
CA LEU A 441 12.80 11.05 -1.71
C LEU A 441 11.79 11.42 -0.60
N ALA A 442 12.09 12.43 0.20
CA ALA A 442 11.21 12.89 1.27
C ALA A 442 9.88 13.43 0.72
N VAL A 443 9.90 14.13 -0.42
CA VAL A 443 8.69 14.58 -1.12
C VAL A 443 7.86 13.39 -1.59
N GLU A 444 8.48 12.37 -2.17
CA GLU A 444 7.77 11.19 -2.65
C GLU A 444 7.10 10.41 -1.50
N LEU A 445 7.83 10.22 -0.38
CA LEU A 445 7.29 9.58 0.83
C LEU A 445 6.15 10.40 1.45
N ALA A 446 6.31 11.71 1.56
CA ALA A 446 5.28 12.60 2.10
C ALA A 446 4.04 12.66 1.20
N ALA A 447 4.20 12.68 -0.12
CA ALA A 447 3.10 12.68 -1.08
C ALA A 447 2.29 11.38 -1.00
N ARG A 448 2.96 10.23 -0.85
CA ARG A 448 2.28 8.94 -0.70
C ARG A 448 1.44 8.90 0.58
N ALA A 449 2.01 9.30 1.71
CA ALA A 449 1.27 9.38 2.96
C ALA A 449 0.13 10.42 2.88
N ALA A 450 0.34 11.55 2.20
CA ALA A 450 -0.68 12.56 1.97
C ALA A 450 -1.91 12.00 1.25
N VAL A 451 -1.70 11.21 0.18
CA VAL A 451 -2.80 10.58 -0.58
C VAL A 451 -3.56 9.58 0.29
N CYS A 452 -2.88 8.75 1.08
CA CYS A 452 -3.53 7.80 1.98
C CYS A 452 -4.33 8.52 3.08
N ILE A 453 -3.79 9.60 3.64
CA ILE A 453 -4.45 10.46 4.64
C ILE A 453 -5.69 11.15 4.04
N ASP A 454 -5.58 11.70 2.82
CA ASP A 454 -6.71 12.32 2.13
C ASP A 454 -7.81 11.30 1.79
N ASN A 455 -7.43 10.10 1.35
CA ASN A 455 -8.37 9.00 1.12
C ASN A 455 -9.11 8.58 2.41
N ALA A 456 -8.38 8.42 3.53
CA ALA A 456 -8.97 8.12 4.83
C ALA A 456 -9.95 9.21 5.29
N ARG A 457 -9.63 10.48 5.04
CA ARG A 457 -10.51 11.63 5.32
C ARG A 457 -11.77 11.60 4.47
N LEU A 458 -11.64 11.44 3.15
CA LEU A 458 -12.77 11.40 2.21
C LEU A 458 -13.73 10.27 2.57
N TYR A 459 -13.17 9.10 2.84
CA TYR A 459 -13.92 7.93 3.26
C TYR A 459 -14.68 8.16 4.57
N ARG A 460 -14.02 8.71 5.60
CA ARG A 460 -14.67 9.00 6.90
C ARG A 460 -15.84 9.96 6.74
N ARG A 461 -15.69 10.98 5.89
CA ARG A 461 -16.76 11.96 5.60
C ARG A 461 -17.94 11.34 4.88
N GLU A 462 -17.68 10.49 3.89
CA GLU A 462 -18.74 9.79 3.18
C GLU A 462 -19.53 8.88 4.13
N HIS A 463 -18.82 8.14 4.98
CA HIS A 463 -19.42 7.26 5.98
C HIS A 463 -20.23 8.02 7.04
N GLU A 464 -19.74 9.15 7.57
CA GLU A 464 -20.48 9.97 8.53
C GLU A 464 -21.78 10.54 7.91
N ARG A 465 -21.73 11.00 6.66
CA ARG A 465 -22.92 11.48 5.93
C ARG A 465 -23.95 10.38 5.70
N ALA A 466 -23.49 9.19 5.35
CA ALA A 466 -24.33 8.00 5.19
C ALA A 466 -25.05 7.65 6.51
N LEU A 467 -24.32 7.60 7.62
CA LEU A 467 -24.89 7.33 8.95
C LEU A 467 -25.89 8.41 9.40
N ILE A 468 -25.62 9.69 9.14
CA ILE A 468 -26.55 10.78 9.46
C ILE A 468 -27.85 10.62 8.67
N LEU A 469 -27.76 10.32 7.37
CA LEU A 469 -28.94 10.07 6.53
C LEU A 469 -29.73 8.87 7.07
N GLN A 470 -29.07 7.75 7.33
CA GLN A 470 -29.70 6.53 7.88
C GLN A 470 -30.43 6.79 9.20
N ARG A 471 -29.76 7.43 10.17
CA ARG A 471 -30.38 7.81 11.45
C ARG A 471 -31.57 8.76 11.29
N SER A 472 -31.53 9.63 10.28
CA SER A 472 -32.67 10.53 9.99
C SER A 472 -33.87 9.81 9.36
N LEU A 473 -33.65 8.64 8.75
CA LEU A 473 -34.69 7.83 8.12
C LEU A 473 -35.37 6.85 9.10
N LEU A 474 -34.74 6.54 10.24
CA LEU A 474 -35.32 5.72 11.32
C LEU A 474 -36.19 6.56 12.28
N PRO A 475 -37.11 5.93 13.04
CA PRO A 475 -37.90 6.63 14.04
C PRO A 475 -37.01 7.30 15.11
N PRO A 476 -37.27 8.57 15.49
CA PRO A 476 -36.52 9.21 16.55
C PRO A 476 -36.97 8.70 17.93
N GLY A 477 -36.03 8.18 18.73
CA GLY A 477 -36.25 7.77 20.11
C GLY A 477 -36.92 6.40 20.26
N ASP A 478 -37.17 5.99 21.51
CA ASP A 478 -37.88 4.75 21.81
C ASP A 478 -39.38 4.97 21.60
N PRO A 479 -40.03 4.18 20.72
CA PRO A 479 -41.45 4.35 20.46
C PRO A 479 -42.29 3.93 21.67
N GLU A 480 -43.12 4.85 22.17
CA GLU A 480 -44.16 4.53 23.16
C GLU A 480 -45.43 4.06 22.43
N ALA A 481 -46.09 3.03 22.96
CA ALA A 481 -47.32 2.51 22.38
C ALA A 481 -48.33 2.10 23.46
N SER A 482 -49.62 2.32 23.19
CA SER A 482 -50.68 1.86 24.10
C SER A 482 -50.71 0.33 24.18
N GLY A 483 -50.73 -0.18 25.41
CA GLY A 483 -50.84 -1.58 25.72
C GLY A 483 -49.64 -2.46 25.34
N LEU A 484 -48.49 -1.86 25.03
CA LEU A 484 -47.24 -2.54 24.72
C LEU A 484 -46.06 -1.81 25.39
N ASP A 485 -45.16 -2.59 25.99
CA ASP A 485 -43.81 -2.14 26.34
C ASP A 485 -42.89 -2.52 25.18
N ILE A 486 -42.15 -1.56 24.63
CA ILE A 486 -41.43 -1.74 23.36
C ILE A 486 -39.95 -1.40 23.55
N ALA A 487 -39.09 -2.26 23.02
CA ALA A 487 -37.67 -1.98 22.86
C ALA A 487 -37.25 -2.25 21.42
N CYS A 488 -36.51 -1.32 20.84
CA CYS A 488 -35.99 -1.45 19.49
C CYS A 488 -34.46 -1.38 19.49
N ARG A 489 -33.83 -2.17 18.63
CA ARG A 489 -32.40 -2.12 18.35
C ARG A 489 -32.17 -2.08 16.86
N TYR A 490 -31.21 -1.24 16.49
CA TYR A 490 -30.71 -1.16 15.14
C TYR A 490 -29.19 -1.16 15.18
N LEU A 491 -28.58 -2.21 14.63
CA LEU A 491 -27.13 -2.29 14.47
C LEU A 491 -26.81 -2.24 12.97
N PRO A 492 -26.11 -1.20 12.49
CA PRO A 492 -25.65 -1.20 11.12
C PRO A 492 -24.57 -2.27 10.92
N GLY A 493 -24.57 -2.95 9.78
CA GLY A 493 -23.59 -3.97 9.44
C GLY A 493 -22.17 -3.42 9.48
N GLU A 494 -21.29 -4.08 10.24
CA GLU A 494 -19.86 -3.79 10.28
C GLU A 494 -19.17 -4.37 9.05
N ALA A 495 -18.71 -3.51 8.15
CA ALA A 495 -17.95 -3.96 6.99
C ALA A 495 -16.65 -4.69 7.43
N ALA A 496 -16.66 -6.02 7.36
CA ALA A 496 -15.54 -6.92 7.65
C ALA A 496 -14.25 -6.66 6.83
N THR A 497 -14.23 -5.63 5.96
CA THR A 497 -13.13 -5.35 5.01
C THR A 497 -12.71 -3.89 4.90
N GLY A 498 -13.07 -3.01 5.85
CA GLY A 498 -12.62 -1.61 5.80
C GLY A 498 -13.09 -0.85 4.56
N ARG A 499 -14.23 -1.26 3.98
CA ARG A 499 -15.02 -0.44 3.05
C ARG A 499 -16.25 0.07 3.77
N ALA A 500 -16.83 1.19 3.32
CA ALA A 500 -17.81 1.92 4.11
C ALA A 500 -18.94 0.97 4.45
N SER A 501 -19.41 0.98 5.70
CA SER A 501 -20.73 0.44 6.01
C SER A 501 -21.69 1.26 5.14
N GLU A 502 -22.16 0.59 4.09
CA GLU A 502 -23.12 1.11 3.12
C GLU A 502 -24.46 1.12 3.86
N VAL A 503 -25.17 2.26 3.84
CA VAL A 503 -26.50 2.39 4.48
C VAL A 503 -27.37 1.19 4.10
N GLY A 504 -27.84 0.39 5.05
CA GLY A 504 -28.63 -0.79 4.70
C GLY A 504 -30.11 -0.49 4.48
N GLY A 505 -30.79 -1.55 4.06
CA GLY A 505 -32.19 -1.55 3.65
C GLY A 505 -33.16 -1.72 4.81
N ASP A 506 -32.70 -2.18 5.97
CA ASP A 506 -33.52 -2.52 7.13
C ASP A 506 -34.22 -1.33 7.77
N TRP A 507 -35.49 -1.53 8.14
CA TRP A 507 -36.22 -0.56 8.95
C TRP A 507 -37.24 -1.23 9.87
N PHE A 508 -37.63 -0.48 10.89
CA PHE A 508 -38.80 -0.76 11.69
C PHE A 508 -39.61 0.53 11.90
N ASP A 509 -40.89 0.38 12.20
CA ASP A 509 -41.72 1.49 12.67
C ASP A 509 -42.78 0.99 13.66
N VAL A 510 -43.12 1.85 14.61
CA VAL A 510 -44.22 1.63 15.55
C VAL A 510 -45.17 2.81 15.39
N ILE A 511 -46.42 2.51 15.03
CA ILE A 511 -47.39 3.51 14.65
C ILE A 511 -48.63 3.35 15.51
N GLU A 512 -48.93 4.35 16.34
CA GLU A 512 -50.18 4.40 17.08
C GLU A 512 -51.36 4.54 16.10
N LEU A 513 -52.33 3.65 16.26
CA LEU A 513 -53.56 3.63 15.49
C LEU A 513 -54.74 4.03 16.38
N PRO A 514 -55.83 4.52 15.78
CA PRO A 514 -57.02 4.86 16.55
C PRO A 514 -57.59 3.69 17.35
N GLY A 515 -58.11 3.97 18.55
CA GLY A 515 -58.71 2.96 19.43
C GLY A 515 -57.69 2.19 20.29
N HIS A 516 -56.58 2.84 20.67
CA HIS A 516 -55.48 2.22 21.43
C HIS A 516 -54.95 0.95 20.75
N ARG A 517 -54.86 0.98 19.43
CA ARG A 517 -54.25 -0.06 18.61
C ARG A 517 -52.85 0.39 18.22
N THR A 518 -51.97 -0.57 17.95
CA THR A 518 -50.58 -0.29 17.58
C THR A 518 -50.21 -1.12 16.37
N ALA A 519 -49.73 -0.47 15.30
CA ALA A 519 -49.10 -1.15 14.19
C ALA A 519 -47.59 -1.30 14.44
N LEU A 520 -47.10 -2.53 14.29
CA LEU A 520 -45.69 -2.90 14.36
C LEU A 520 -45.24 -3.32 12.97
N VAL A 521 -44.09 -2.80 12.55
CA VAL A 521 -43.58 -2.98 11.19
C VAL A 521 -42.10 -3.27 11.26
N VAL A 522 -41.66 -4.31 10.56
CA VAL A 522 -40.25 -4.56 10.25
C VAL A 522 -40.16 -4.94 8.79
N GLY A 523 -39.15 -4.43 8.10
CA GLY A 523 -38.89 -4.79 6.72
C GLY A 523 -37.43 -4.59 6.35
N ASP A 524 -37.08 -5.17 5.21
CA ASP A 524 -35.75 -5.08 4.61
C ASP A 524 -35.90 -4.83 3.09
N VAL A 525 -35.11 -3.89 2.57
CA VAL A 525 -35.01 -3.61 1.14
C VAL A 525 -33.78 -4.32 0.59
N MET A 526 -34.02 -5.25 -0.35
CA MET A 526 -32.96 -6.02 -1.00
C MET A 526 -31.91 -5.10 -1.64
N GLY A 527 -30.66 -5.32 -1.22
CA GLY A 527 -29.50 -4.55 -1.68
C GLY A 527 -28.96 -3.66 -0.57
N ARG A 528 -27.92 -2.89 -0.87
CA ARG A 528 -27.25 -2.05 0.11
C ARG A 528 -26.80 -0.72 -0.47
N GLY A 529 -26.56 0.23 0.41
CA GLY A 529 -26.10 1.57 0.09
C GLY A 529 -27.23 2.58 -0.14
N LEU A 530 -26.85 3.76 -0.60
CA LEU A 530 -27.71 4.95 -0.63
C LEU A 530 -29.06 4.72 -1.36
N ARG A 531 -29.11 3.86 -2.37
CA ARG A 531 -30.36 3.57 -3.10
C ARG A 531 -31.34 2.75 -2.27
N ALA A 532 -30.87 1.71 -1.57
CA ALA A 532 -31.69 0.90 -0.67
C ALA A 532 -32.26 1.77 0.45
N ALA A 533 -31.43 2.66 1.02
CA ALA A 533 -31.85 3.63 2.02
C ALA A 533 -32.98 4.56 1.56
N VAL A 534 -32.91 5.05 0.31
CA VAL A 534 -33.96 5.92 -0.25
C VAL A 534 -35.27 5.15 -0.41
N ALA A 535 -35.20 3.93 -0.96
CA ALA A 535 -36.38 3.08 -1.12
C ALA A 535 -36.99 2.72 0.25
N MET A 536 -36.16 2.39 1.24
CA MET A 536 -36.58 2.17 2.63
C MET A 536 -37.32 3.38 3.19
N GLY A 537 -36.75 4.59 3.05
CA GLY A 537 -37.38 5.83 3.53
C GLY A 537 -38.74 6.11 2.87
N GLU A 538 -38.87 5.84 1.57
CA GLU A 538 -40.13 5.96 0.84
C GLU A 538 -41.16 4.91 1.28
N LEU A 539 -40.76 3.64 1.42
CA LEU A 539 -41.63 2.56 1.90
C LEU A 539 -42.09 2.81 3.34
N ARG A 540 -41.19 3.19 4.25
CA ARG A 540 -41.54 3.55 5.64
C ARG A 540 -42.55 4.71 5.68
N THR A 541 -42.32 5.76 4.88
CA THR A 541 -43.26 6.89 4.80
C THR A 541 -44.63 6.46 4.23
N ALA A 542 -44.63 5.57 3.24
CA ALA A 542 -45.84 5.00 2.68
C ALA A 542 -46.60 4.16 3.71
N VAL A 543 -45.92 3.27 4.45
CA VAL A 543 -46.50 2.46 5.52
C VAL A 543 -47.19 3.36 6.54
N ARG A 544 -46.49 4.38 7.03
CA ARG A 544 -47.04 5.33 8.01
C ARG A 544 -48.28 6.05 7.49
N THR A 545 -48.28 6.43 6.21
CA THR A 545 -49.44 7.08 5.58
C THR A 545 -50.63 6.12 5.44
N LEU A 546 -50.38 4.87 5.03
CA LEU A 546 -51.40 3.84 4.87
C LEU A 546 -51.98 3.39 6.22
N ALA A 547 -51.13 3.28 7.25
CA ALA A 547 -51.52 2.99 8.62
C ALA A 547 -52.48 4.05 9.18
N GLN A 548 -52.24 5.35 8.90
CA GLN A 548 -53.14 6.43 9.28
C GLN A 548 -54.53 6.38 8.60
N LEU A 549 -54.64 5.68 7.47
CA LEU A 549 -55.92 5.41 6.82
C LEU A 549 -56.68 4.25 7.47
N ASP A 550 -56.08 3.59 8.47
CA ASP A 550 -56.67 2.50 9.26
C ASP A 550 -57.15 1.34 8.37
N LEU A 551 -56.32 0.98 7.38
CA LEU A 551 -56.51 -0.14 6.47
C LEU A 551 -56.17 -1.47 7.15
N GLU A 552 -56.75 -2.57 6.67
CA GLU A 552 -56.41 -3.91 7.14
C GLU A 552 -54.97 -4.30 6.71
N PRO A 553 -54.21 -5.08 7.51
CA PRO A 553 -52.81 -5.44 7.25
C PRO A 553 -52.48 -5.89 5.82
N ALA A 554 -53.29 -6.78 5.23
CA ALA A 554 -53.09 -7.28 3.87
C ALA A 554 -53.34 -6.19 2.82
N GLU A 555 -54.26 -5.25 3.07
CA GLU A 555 -54.49 -4.11 2.18
C GLU A 555 -53.32 -3.12 2.25
N VAL A 556 -52.75 -2.90 3.44
CA VAL A 556 -51.51 -2.11 3.59
C VAL A 556 -50.38 -2.71 2.75
N LEU A 557 -50.10 -4.02 2.91
CA LEU A 557 -49.05 -4.68 2.12
C LEU A 557 -49.34 -4.67 0.62
N SER A 558 -50.62 -4.81 0.22
CA SER A 558 -51.02 -4.73 -1.19
C SER A 558 -50.74 -3.34 -1.79
N GLN A 559 -51.02 -2.26 -1.06
CA GLN A 559 -50.70 -0.90 -1.51
C GLN A 559 -49.19 -0.65 -1.50
N LEU A 560 -48.44 -1.22 -0.55
CA LEU A 560 -46.98 -1.13 -0.53
C LEU A 560 -46.34 -1.87 -1.70
N ASP A 561 -46.86 -3.03 -2.09
CA ASP A 561 -46.38 -3.78 -3.26
C ASP A 561 -46.53 -2.97 -4.55
N GLU A 562 -47.66 -2.25 -4.71
CA GLU A 562 -47.87 -1.31 -5.82
C GLU A 562 -46.85 -0.16 -5.81
N ILE A 563 -46.57 0.41 -4.64
CA ILE A 563 -45.60 1.50 -4.47
C ILE A 563 -44.18 1.01 -4.79
N ALA A 564 -43.75 -0.11 -4.21
CA ALA A 564 -42.44 -0.72 -4.43
C ALA A 564 -42.18 -1.00 -5.92
N ARG A 565 -43.19 -1.49 -6.64
CA ARG A 565 -43.12 -1.71 -8.08
C ARG A 565 -42.93 -0.41 -8.88
N GLY A 566 -43.50 0.70 -8.39
CA GLY A 566 -43.30 2.03 -8.93
C GLY A 566 -41.88 2.57 -8.74
N LEU A 567 -41.19 2.15 -7.68
CA LEU A 567 -39.80 2.57 -7.40
C LEU A 567 -38.80 1.98 -8.41
N GLY A 568 -39.06 0.77 -8.91
CA GLY A 568 -38.20 0.07 -9.90
C GLY A 568 -38.27 0.64 -11.33
N ALA A 569 -39.15 1.61 -11.61
CA ALA A 569 -39.27 2.23 -12.93
C ALA A 569 -38.42 3.52 -13.00
N PRO A 570 -37.49 3.66 -13.97
CA PRO A 570 -36.68 4.86 -14.10
C PRO A 570 -37.55 6.05 -14.53
N GLY A 571 -37.83 6.93 -13.57
CA GLY A 571 -38.55 8.19 -13.76
C GLY A 571 -39.88 8.18 -13.01
N GLY A 572 -39.97 9.06 -12.00
CA GLY A 572 -41.19 9.28 -11.22
C GLY A 572 -42.42 9.58 -12.08
N VAL A 573 -43.57 9.69 -11.40
CA VAL A 573 -44.98 9.66 -11.85
C VAL A 573 -45.40 10.66 -12.98
N GLN A 574 -44.49 11.18 -13.79
CA GLN A 574 -44.75 12.13 -14.87
C GLN A 574 -44.08 11.73 -16.20
N GLN A 575 -44.38 10.52 -16.71
CA GLN A 575 -44.24 10.26 -18.14
C GLN A 575 -45.06 9.07 -18.68
N ALA A 576 -46.27 8.84 -18.15
CA ALA A 576 -47.19 7.84 -18.70
C ALA A 576 -47.93 8.29 -19.99
N THR A 577 -47.44 9.30 -20.72
CA THR A 577 -47.95 9.60 -22.07
C THR A 577 -46.83 9.92 -23.06
N ARG A 578 -46.69 9.01 -24.04
CA ARG A 578 -45.86 9.07 -25.27
C ARG A 578 -44.37 8.76 -25.12
N ALA A 579 -44.02 7.50 -25.37
CA ALA A 579 -43.13 7.13 -26.49
C ALA A 579 -43.04 5.60 -26.63
N ALA A 580 -43.83 5.06 -27.55
CA ALA A 580 -43.48 3.79 -28.17
C ALA A 580 -42.24 4.00 -29.05
N ARG A 581 -41.10 3.36 -28.74
CA ARG A 581 -40.16 2.69 -29.68
C ARG A 581 -38.72 2.60 -29.14
N ARG A 582 -38.35 1.37 -28.76
CA ARG A 582 -37.14 0.59 -29.12
C ARG A 582 -36.56 -0.11 -27.88
N PRO A 583 -36.43 -1.45 -27.88
CA PRO A 583 -35.59 -2.12 -26.88
C PRO A 583 -34.14 -1.92 -27.30
N ARG A 584 -33.38 -1.16 -26.51
CA ARG A 584 -31.91 -1.22 -26.49
C ARG A 584 -31.51 -2.04 -25.26
N GLU A 585 -30.46 -2.81 -25.44
CA GLU A 585 -29.89 -3.79 -24.53
C GLU A 585 -29.84 -3.31 -23.07
N ALA A 586 -30.47 -4.10 -22.19
CA ALA A 586 -30.13 -4.31 -20.78
C ALA A 586 -29.55 -3.11 -19.99
N ASP A 587 -30.29 -2.01 -19.87
CA ASP A 587 -30.35 -1.37 -18.56
C ASP A 587 -31.28 -2.26 -17.74
N LEU A 588 -30.71 -3.10 -16.87
CA LEU A 588 -31.44 -3.70 -15.78
C LEU A 588 -31.97 -2.51 -14.96
N SER A 589 -33.19 -2.08 -15.22
CA SER A 589 -34.00 -1.37 -14.24
C SER A 589 -34.03 -2.28 -13.02
N GLU A 590 -33.17 -1.99 -12.03
CA GLU A 590 -33.10 -2.71 -10.77
C GLU A 590 -34.50 -2.69 -10.18
N VAL A 591 -35.18 -3.84 -10.21
CA VAL A 591 -36.46 -4.02 -9.53
C VAL A 591 -36.14 -3.95 -8.05
N TYR A 592 -36.65 -2.92 -7.36
CA TYR A 592 -36.57 -2.89 -5.91
C TYR A 592 -37.49 -3.98 -5.36
N LEU A 593 -36.90 -4.91 -4.63
CA LEU A 593 -37.61 -5.93 -3.88
C LEU A 593 -37.43 -5.62 -2.40
N ALA A 594 -38.49 -5.76 -1.62
CA ALA A 594 -38.42 -5.58 -0.18
C ALA A 594 -39.25 -6.65 0.52
N THR A 595 -38.79 -7.12 1.66
CA THR A 595 -39.58 -7.96 2.55
C THR A 595 -40.20 -7.08 3.64
N CYS A 596 -41.39 -7.42 4.12
CA CYS A 596 -42.06 -6.64 5.16
C CYS A 596 -43.05 -7.51 5.94
N VAL A 597 -43.02 -7.42 7.26
CA VAL A 597 -44.07 -7.91 8.15
C VAL A 597 -44.81 -6.72 8.76
N TYR A 598 -46.14 -6.76 8.70
CA TYR A 598 -47.01 -5.73 9.26
C TYR A 598 -47.99 -6.38 10.22
N ALA A 599 -48.00 -5.93 11.47
CA ALA A 599 -48.85 -6.46 12.53
C ALA A 599 -49.66 -5.35 13.19
N VAL A 600 -50.94 -5.57 13.46
CA VAL A 600 -51.80 -4.63 14.20
C VAL A 600 -52.27 -5.29 15.49
N TYR A 601 -51.82 -4.74 16.62
CA TYR A 601 -52.22 -5.16 17.95
C TYR A 601 -53.39 -4.31 18.49
N ASP A 602 -54.40 -4.96 19.03
CA ASP A 602 -55.53 -4.35 19.75
C ASP A 602 -55.38 -4.60 21.24
N SER A 603 -55.11 -3.52 21.99
CA SER A 603 -54.84 -3.56 23.44
C SER A 603 -56.03 -3.98 24.29
N VAL A 604 -57.25 -3.91 23.76
CA VAL A 604 -58.49 -4.23 24.47
C VAL A 604 -58.81 -5.71 24.34
N THR A 605 -58.73 -6.22 23.11
CA THR A 605 -59.00 -7.64 22.81
C THR A 605 -57.78 -8.53 22.99
N ARG A 606 -56.58 -7.92 23.10
CA ARG A 606 -55.26 -8.57 23.08
C ARG A 606 -55.05 -9.43 21.84
N ARG A 607 -55.64 -9.03 20.72
CA ARG A 607 -55.50 -9.72 19.44
C ARG A 607 -54.54 -8.97 18.54
N CYS A 608 -53.67 -9.71 17.87
CA CYS A 608 -52.74 -9.19 16.90
C CYS A 608 -53.00 -9.82 15.53
N THR A 609 -53.25 -8.98 14.53
CA THR A 609 -53.46 -9.40 13.15
C THR A 609 -52.19 -9.17 12.35
N PHE A 610 -51.64 -10.22 11.76
CA PHE A 610 -50.39 -10.19 10.98
C PHE A 610 -50.66 -10.37 9.49
N ALA A 611 -49.88 -9.67 8.67
CA ALA A 611 -49.70 -9.98 7.27
C ALA A 611 -48.19 -9.97 6.95
N ASN A 612 -47.73 -10.86 6.06
CA ASN A 612 -46.32 -11.05 5.76
C ASN A 612 -46.06 -11.02 4.24
N ALA A 613 -45.17 -10.14 3.80
CA ALA A 613 -44.66 -10.04 2.43
C ALA A 613 -43.23 -10.60 2.34
N GLY A 614 -43.10 -11.92 2.42
CA GLY A 614 -41.83 -12.64 2.22
C GLY A 614 -40.77 -12.42 3.29
N HIS A 615 -41.14 -11.86 4.45
CA HIS A 615 -40.27 -11.61 5.59
C HIS A 615 -40.19 -12.81 6.54
N LEU A 616 -39.23 -12.78 7.47
CA LEU A 616 -39.04 -13.84 8.46
C LEU A 616 -40.23 -13.94 9.43
N PRO A 617 -40.54 -15.16 9.93
CA PRO A 617 -41.67 -15.36 10.83
C PRO A 617 -41.42 -14.68 12.20
N PRO A 618 -42.41 -13.95 12.74
CA PRO A 618 -42.33 -13.40 14.09
C PRO A 618 -42.12 -14.48 15.15
N VAL A 619 -41.43 -14.16 16.24
CA VAL A 619 -41.26 -15.06 17.39
C VAL A 619 -42.14 -14.59 18.56
N LEU A 620 -42.89 -15.52 19.14
CA LEU A 620 -43.72 -15.30 20.32
C LEU A 620 -43.19 -16.12 21.50
N VAL A 621 -43.07 -15.48 22.66
CA VAL A 621 -42.77 -16.13 23.93
C VAL A 621 -43.92 -15.88 24.89
N GLU A 622 -44.70 -16.92 25.19
CA GLU A 622 -45.73 -16.83 26.20
C GLU A 622 -45.13 -16.99 27.61
N PRO A 623 -45.73 -16.36 28.64
CA PRO A 623 -45.21 -16.48 30.01
C PRO A 623 -45.16 -17.94 30.49
N GLY A 624 -43.95 -18.44 30.73
CA GLY A 624 -43.72 -19.81 31.21
C GLY A 624 -43.64 -20.87 30.10
N GLU A 625 -43.73 -20.47 28.83
CA GLU A 625 -43.52 -21.35 27.68
C GLU A 625 -42.21 -21.02 26.96
N SER A 626 -41.76 -21.94 26.09
CA SER A 626 -40.60 -21.69 25.22
C SER A 626 -40.98 -20.78 24.06
N ALA A 627 -40.02 -20.00 23.57
CA ALA A 627 -40.19 -19.21 22.35
C ALA A 627 -40.60 -20.08 21.14
N LEU A 628 -41.55 -19.59 20.35
CA LEU A 628 -42.09 -20.26 19.17
C LEU A 628 -42.19 -19.28 17.99
N MET A 629 -41.83 -19.74 16.80
CA MET A 629 -42.08 -19.00 15.56
C MET A 629 -43.56 -19.09 15.20
N LEU A 630 -44.19 -17.94 14.92
CA LEU A 630 -45.60 -17.88 14.50
C LEU A 630 -45.75 -18.37 13.06
N ASP A 631 -46.77 -19.19 12.82
CA ASP A 631 -47.15 -19.65 11.48
C ASP A 631 -47.98 -18.58 10.77
N VAL A 632 -47.30 -17.57 10.22
CA VAL A 632 -47.90 -16.51 9.40
C VAL A 632 -47.76 -16.89 7.92
N PRO A 633 -48.85 -16.97 7.14
CA PRO A 633 -48.77 -17.30 5.72
C PRO A 633 -47.80 -16.38 4.97
N PRO A 634 -46.74 -16.91 4.34
CA PRO A 634 -45.75 -16.07 3.67
C PRO A 634 -46.29 -15.60 2.31
N GLY A 635 -46.38 -14.29 2.12
CA GLY A 635 -46.57 -13.67 0.82
C GLY A 635 -45.27 -13.60 0.01
N LEU A 636 -45.38 -13.14 -1.25
CA LEU A 636 -44.19 -12.79 -2.05
C LEU A 636 -43.58 -11.46 -1.55
N PRO A 637 -42.27 -11.23 -1.74
CA PRO A 637 -41.66 -9.93 -1.45
C PRO A 637 -42.36 -8.79 -2.23
N LEU A 638 -42.41 -7.62 -1.62
CA LEU A 638 -42.92 -6.39 -2.23
C LEU A 638 -42.15 -6.07 -3.51
N GLY A 639 -42.85 -5.60 -4.53
CA GLY A 639 -42.30 -5.26 -5.84
C GLY A 639 -42.32 -6.42 -6.84
N VAL A 640 -42.49 -7.67 -6.40
CA VAL A 640 -42.68 -8.83 -7.29
C VAL A 640 -44.06 -8.78 -7.96
N GLY A 641 -45.10 -8.38 -7.20
CA GLY A 641 -46.50 -8.54 -7.60
C GLY A 641 -46.98 -9.98 -7.59
N GLY A 642 -48.30 -10.20 -7.55
CA GLY A 642 -48.87 -11.55 -7.61
C GLY A 642 -50.20 -11.71 -6.86
N GLU A 643 -50.28 -12.80 -6.10
CA GLU A 643 -51.43 -13.17 -5.26
C GLU A 643 -51.64 -12.16 -4.11
N PRO A 644 -52.88 -11.99 -3.62
CA PRO A 644 -53.15 -11.14 -2.48
C PRO A 644 -52.47 -11.66 -1.21
N PHE A 645 -52.04 -10.75 -0.33
CA PHE A 645 -51.53 -11.09 1.00
C PHE A 645 -52.65 -11.64 1.88
N GLU A 646 -52.32 -12.64 2.71
CA GLU A 646 -53.25 -13.22 3.68
C GLU A 646 -53.01 -12.66 5.07
N GLU A 647 -54.06 -12.67 5.90
CA GLU A 647 -54.01 -12.22 7.29
C GLU A 647 -54.25 -13.39 8.25
N VAL A 648 -53.53 -13.39 9.36
CA VAL A 648 -53.77 -14.30 10.49
C VAL A 648 -53.97 -13.51 11.77
N GLU A 649 -54.94 -13.92 12.58
CA GLU A 649 -55.26 -13.30 13.86
C GLU A 649 -54.82 -14.22 14.99
N VAL A 650 -53.97 -13.71 15.88
CA VAL A 650 -53.40 -14.43 17.02
C VAL A 650 -53.78 -13.69 18.30
N GLU A 651 -54.25 -14.42 19.32
CA GLU A 651 -54.47 -13.85 20.65
C GLU A 651 -53.15 -13.90 21.42
N LEU A 652 -52.72 -12.75 21.95
CA LEU A 652 -51.48 -12.64 22.71
C LEU A 652 -51.80 -12.55 24.21
N PRO A 653 -51.34 -13.50 25.04
CA PRO A 653 -51.60 -13.42 26.48
C PRO A 653 -50.86 -12.24 27.10
N GLU A 654 -51.36 -11.78 28.24
CA GLU A 654 -50.72 -10.72 29.01
C GLU A 654 -49.32 -11.13 29.47
N GLY A 655 -48.34 -10.26 29.29
CA GLY A 655 -46.93 -10.55 29.56
C GLY A 655 -46.22 -11.33 28.45
N ALA A 656 -46.89 -11.69 27.36
CA ALA A 656 -46.24 -12.32 26.21
C ALA A 656 -45.25 -11.37 25.53
N LEU A 657 -44.16 -11.92 25.02
CA LEU A 657 -43.13 -11.19 24.28
C LEU A 657 -43.21 -11.54 22.80
N LEU A 658 -43.43 -10.53 21.96
CA LEU A 658 -43.38 -10.63 20.50
C LEU A 658 -42.07 -10.03 20.00
N ALA A 659 -41.35 -10.74 19.12
CA ALA A 659 -40.15 -10.25 18.48
C ALA A 659 -40.27 -10.30 16.95
N LEU A 660 -39.99 -9.15 16.31
CA LEU A 660 -39.88 -8.96 14.87
C LEU A 660 -38.42 -8.58 14.56
N TYR A 661 -37.84 -9.17 13.51
CA TYR A 661 -36.40 -9.06 13.26
C TYR A 661 -36.10 -9.26 11.78
N THR A 662 -34.98 -8.69 11.33
CA THR A 662 -34.45 -8.87 9.98
C THR A 662 -33.47 -10.05 9.92
N ASP A 663 -33.12 -10.47 8.70
CA ASP A 663 -32.24 -11.61 8.44
C ASP A 663 -30.81 -11.39 8.92
N GLY A 664 -30.30 -10.16 8.96
CA GLY A 664 -28.98 -9.85 9.53
C GLY A 664 -28.78 -10.32 10.98
N LEU A 665 -29.87 -10.54 11.73
CA LEU A 665 -29.80 -11.11 13.09
C LEU A 665 -29.47 -12.61 13.09
N VAL A 666 -29.87 -13.35 12.06
CA VAL A 666 -29.93 -14.82 12.03
C VAL A 666 -29.20 -15.46 10.84
N GLU A 667 -28.76 -14.68 9.85
CA GLU A 667 -28.08 -15.17 8.64
C GLU A 667 -26.66 -14.58 8.52
N SER A 668 -25.67 -15.44 8.29
CA SER A 668 -24.30 -15.04 7.92
C SER A 668 -23.73 -15.97 6.85
N ARG A 669 -22.62 -15.57 6.19
CA ARG A 669 -21.97 -16.41 5.17
C ARG A 669 -21.59 -17.82 5.65
N ASP A 670 -21.23 -17.92 6.92
CA ASP A 670 -20.71 -19.15 7.53
C ASP A 670 -21.77 -19.91 8.34
N HIS A 671 -22.94 -19.32 8.61
CA HIS A 671 -24.04 -19.96 9.34
C HIS A 671 -25.36 -19.90 8.56
N PRO A 672 -25.99 -21.05 8.29
CA PRO A 672 -27.28 -21.07 7.60
C PRO A 672 -28.41 -20.50 8.48
N LEU A 673 -29.39 -19.87 7.83
CA LEU A 673 -30.57 -19.26 8.44
C LEU A 673 -31.24 -20.14 9.51
N ASP A 674 -31.42 -21.44 9.24
CA ASP A 674 -32.09 -22.37 10.16
C ASP A 674 -31.35 -22.51 11.52
N GLU A 675 -30.01 -22.46 11.52
CA GLU A 675 -29.21 -22.54 12.75
C GLU A 675 -29.30 -21.23 13.54
N GLY A 676 -29.25 -20.09 12.85
CA GLY A 676 -29.42 -18.77 13.46
C GLY A 676 -30.82 -18.58 14.06
N LEU A 677 -31.87 -19.01 13.37
CA LEU A 677 -33.24 -19.02 13.90
C LEU A 677 -33.37 -19.85 15.19
N GLN A 678 -32.76 -21.04 15.23
CA GLN A 678 -32.76 -21.88 16.43
C GLN A 678 -31.98 -21.23 17.58
N ALA A 679 -30.85 -20.59 17.28
CA ALA A 679 -30.07 -19.85 18.27
C ALA A 679 -30.84 -18.66 18.83
N PHE A 680 -31.54 -17.91 17.98
CA PHE A 680 -32.38 -16.78 18.38
C PHE A 680 -33.53 -17.21 19.29
N VAL A 681 -34.27 -18.24 18.90
CA VAL A 681 -35.33 -18.85 19.73
C VAL A 681 -34.75 -19.33 21.07
N GLY A 682 -33.56 -19.92 21.06
CA GLY A 682 -32.87 -20.39 22.27
C GLY A 682 -32.35 -19.26 23.18
N ALA A 683 -32.13 -18.05 22.66
CA ALA A 683 -31.69 -16.89 23.44
C ALA A 683 -32.84 -16.26 24.23
N LEU A 684 -34.07 -16.33 23.72
CA LEU A 684 -35.29 -15.79 24.32
C LEU A 684 -35.84 -16.69 25.44
N THR A 685 -35.17 -16.68 26.59
CA THR A 685 -35.44 -17.63 27.70
C THR A 685 -36.24 -17.06 28.87
N ASP A 686 -36.19 -15.76 29.12
CA ASP A 686 -36.87 -15.12 30.25
C ASP A 686 -37.62 -13.84 29.83
N PRO A 687 -38.93 -13.93 29.54
CA PRO A 687 -39.72 -12.78 29.13
C PRO A 687 -39.99 -11.79 30.28
N THR A 688 -39.54 -12.05 31.51
CA THR A 688 -39.81 -11.20 32.69
C THR A 688 -38.75 -10.13 32.95
N GLN A 689 -37.56 -10.25 32.35
CA GLN A 689 -36.49 -9.25 32.47
C GLN A 689 -36.86 -7.93 31.78
N PRO A 690 -36.19 -6.80 32.07
CA PRO A 690 -36.37 -5.58 31.29
C PRO A 690 -36.09 -5.84 29.80
N LEU A 691 -36.93 -5.31 28.90
CA LEU A 691 -36.80 -5.57 27.46
C LEU A 691 -35.43 -5.16 26.90
N GLU A 692 -34.88 -4.06 27.40
CA GLU A 692 -33.54 -3.57 27.04
C GLU A 692 -32.45 -4.62 27.29
N ASP A 693 -32.50 -5.29 28.45
CA ASP A 693 -31.52 -6.32 28.81
C ASP A 693 -31.70 -7.58 27.95
N VAL A 694 -32.94 -7.92 27.60
CA VAL A 694 -33.25 -9.05 26.69
C VAL A 694 -32.73 -8.76 25.28
N CYS A 695 -32.95 -7.55 24.76
CA CYS A 695 -32.37 -7.08 23.50
C CYS A 695 -30.86 -7.21 23.50
N ASP A 696 -30.19 -6.65 24.51
CA ASP A 696 -28.74 -6.67 24.60
C ASP A 696 -28.20 -8.11 24.76
N GLN A 697 -28.90 -8.98 25.49
CA GLN A 697 -28.53 -10.39 25.62
C GLN A 697 -28.64 -11.14 24.29
N VAL A 698 -29.75 -10.95 23.56
CA VAL A 698 -29.96 -11.55 22.23
C VAL A 698 -28.85 -11.12 21.29
N LEU A 699 -28.58 -9.82 21.21
CA LEU A 699 -27.52 -9.27 20.38
C LEU A 699 -26.18 -9.87 20.79
N ASN A 700 -25.73 -9.74 22.04
CA ASN A 700 -24.44 -10.29 22.48
C ASN A 700 -24.27 -11.81 22.26
N THR A 701 -25.36 -12.58 22.26
CA THR A 701 -25.33 -14.03 22.04
C THR A 701 -25.18 -14.39 20.55
N LEU A 702 -25.75 -13.57 19.66
CA LEU A 702 -25.73 -13.79 18.21
C LEU A 702 -24.60 -13.03 17.49
N ASP A 703 -24.15 -11.91 18.06
CA ASP A 703 -23.17 -10.94 17.56
C ASP A 703 -21.71 -11.46 17.55
N SER A 704 -21.44 -12.67 18.09
CA SER A 704 -20.10 -13.27 17.92
C SER A 704 -19.82 -13.75 16.49
N HIS A 705 -20.83 -13.79 15.61
CA HIS A 705 -20.73 -14.36 14.25
C HIS A 705 -21.44 -13.57 13.13
N HIS A 706 -22.17 -12.49 13.43
CA HIS A 706 -23.04 -11.79 12.48
C HIS A 706 -22.76 -10.29 12.48
N GLY A 707 -22.31 -9.74 11.34
CA GLY A 707 -22.03 -8.31 11.20
C GLY A 707 -21.92 -7.87 9.75
N GLU A 708 -22.35 -8.69 8.79
CA GLU A 708 -22.22 -8.37 7.37
C GLU A 708 -23.39 -7.57 6.80
N ASP A 709 -24.55 -7.64 7.45
CA ASP A 709 -25.78 -6.92 7.08
C ASP A 709 -26.30 -6.10 8.27
N ASP A 710 -27.23 -5.19 7.99
CA ASP A 710 -27.92 -4.43 9.02
C ASP A 710 -28.82 -5.36 9.86
N ILE A 711 -29.05 -4.97 11.11
CA ILE A 711 -29.90 -5.70 12.05
C ILE A 711 -30.95 -4.73 12.55
N ALA A 712 -32.22 -5.01 12.29
CA ALA A 712 -33.36 -4.40 12.97
C ALA A 712 -34.04 -5.45 13.86
N LEU A 713 -34.20 -5.12 15.14
CA LEU A 713 -34.88 -5.95 16.13
C LEU A 713 -35.90 -5.10 16.88
N LEU A 714 -37.16 -5.49 16.79
CA LEU A 714 -38.28 -4.88 17.50
C LEU A 714 -38.88 -5.92 18.45
N MET A 715 -38.83 -5.63 19.74
CA MET A 715 -39.47 -6.42 20.78
C MET A 715 -40.65 -5.67 21.37
N ALA A 716 -41.78 -6.35 21.53
CA ALA A 716 -42.99 -5.81 22.14
C ALA A 716 -43.51 -6.77 23.20
N ARG A 717 -43.61 -6.32 24.45
CA ARG A 717 -44.24 -7.05 25.54
C ARG A 717 -45.66 -6.58 25.73
N VAL A 718 -46.58 -7.54 25.76
CA VAL A 718 -48.02 -7.32 25.85
C VAL A 718 -48.39 -6.84 27.25
N GLN A 719 -48.93 -5.63 27.32
CA GLN A 719 -49.49 -5.02 28.53
C GLN A 719 -50.93 -4.57 28.25
N GLY A 720 -51.84 -5.51 28.03
CA GLY A 720 -53.23 -5.20 27.65
C GLY A 720 -53.90 -4.15 28.55
N LEU A 721 -54.86 -3.42 28.01
CA LEU A 721 -55.59 -2.42 28.78
C LEU A 721 -56.33 -3.09 29.95
N PRO A 722 -56.23 -2.55 31.18
CA PRO A 722 -56.96 -3.08 32.31
C PRO A 722 -58.46 -3.06 32.04
N THR A 723 -59.17 -4.12 32.43
CA THR A 723 -60.63 -4.23 32.23
C THR A 723 -61.41 -3.09 32.87
N GLU A 724 -60.90 -2.53 33.96
CA GLU A 724 -61.46 -1.38 34.65
C GLU A 724 -61.36 -0.09 33.82
N SER A 725 -60.43 0.00 32.87
CA SER A 725 -60.25 1.16 31.98
C SER A 725 -61.05 1.05 30.68
N VAL A 726 -61.95 0.05 30.58
CA VAL A 726 -62.76 -0.22 29.40
C VAL A 726 -64.25 -0.26 29.76
N GLY A 727 -65.03 0.61 29.14
CA GLY A 727 -66.49 0.53 29.14
C GLY A 727 -66.98 0.01 27.80
N ASP A 728 -67.66 -1.15 27.74
CA ASP A 728 -68.12 -1.76 26.49
C ASP A 728 -69.58 -2.22 26.61
N TRP A 729 -70.46 -1.65 25.78
CA TRP A 729 -71.90 -1.89 25.85
C TRP A 729 -72.53 -2.08 24.47
N THR A 730 -73.43 -3.06 24.37
CA THR A 730 -74.30 -3.23 23.20
C THR A 730 -75.66 -2.57 23.45
N LEU A 731 -76.09 -1.76 22.50
CA LEU A 731 -77.31 -0.95 22.55
C LEU A 731 -78.26 -1.37 21.41
N PRO A 732 -79.55 -1.61 21.70
CA PRO A 732 -80.53 -1.89 20.67
C PRO A 732 -80.76 -0.65 19.80
N ARG A 733 -81.18 -0.84 18.56
CA ARG A 733 -81.39 0.25 17.59
C ARG A 733 -82.72 0.97 17.79
N GLU A 734 -82.86 1.70 18.89
CA GLU A 734 -84.08 2.42 19.26
C GLU A 734 -83.76 3.87 19.69
N PRO A 735 -84.68 4.84 19.52
CA PRO A 735 -84.43 6.24 19.90
C PRO A 735 -84.01 6.45 21.36
N ARG A 736 -84.50 5.62 22.29
CA ARG A 736 -84.13 5.67 23.71
C ARG A 736 -82.65 5.31 23.97
N SER A 737 -82.01 4.60 23.04
CA SER A 737 -80.61 4.18 23.17
C SER A 737 -79.62 5.34 23.14
N VAL A 738 -79.97 6.47 22.51
CA VAL A 738 -79.14 7.69 22.54
C VAL A 738 -79.05 8.26 23.96
N GLY A 739 -80.18 8.32 24.67
CA GLY A 739 -80.21 8.74 26.07
C GLY A 739 -79.45 7.77 26.97
N ARG A 740 -79.65 6.46 26.74
CA ARG A 740 -78.94 5.41 27.47
C ARG A 740 -77.43 5.46 27.27
N ALA A 741 -76.97 5.72 26.04
CA ALA A 741 -75.55 5.87 25.74
C ALA A 741 -74.89 7.00 26.54
N ARG A 742 -75.56 8.16 26.66
CA ARG A 742 -75.07 9.28 27.49
C ARG A 742 -74.98 8.90 28.96
N GLU A 743 -76.02 8.27 29.51
CA GLU A 743 -76.03 7.81 30.91
C GLU A 743 -74.88 6.85 31.21
N LEU A 744 -74.62 5.89 30.30
CA LEU A 744 -73.52 4.93 30.43
C LEU A 744 -72.16 5.64 30.36
N ALA A 745 -71.97 6.54 29.39
CA ALA A 745 -70.73 7.30 29.24
C ALA A 745 -70.44 8.19 30.45
N ARG A 746 -71.45 8.92 30.96
CA ARG A 746 -71.32 9.73 32.18
C ARG A 746 -71.00 8.87 33.39
N ALA A 747 -71.72 7.76 33.60
CA ALA A 747 -71.47 6.88 34.73
C ALA A 747 -70.04 6.34 34.72
N GLN A 748 -69.53 5.92 33.56
CA GLN A 748 -68.17 5.40 33.42
C GLN A 748 -67.11 6.48 33.66
N LEU A 749 -67.30 7.69 33.12
CA LEU A 749 -66.35 8.79 33.33
C LEU A 749 -66.29 9.26 34.79
N LEU A 750 -67.41 9.22 35.50
CA LEU A 750 -67.43 9.50 36.94
C LEU A 750 -66.74 8.39 37.75
N ASP A 751 -66.84 7.13 37.31
CA ASP A 751 -66.13 6.01 37.93
C ASP A 751 -64.61 6.09 37.71
N TRP A 752 -64.19 6.72 36.61
CA TRP A 752 -62.79 6.99 36.27
C TRP A 752 -62.23 8.31 36.81
N ASP A 753 -62.98 9.06 37.64
CA ASP A 753 -62.60 10.39 38.13
C ASP A 753 -62.25 11.39 36.99
N MET A 754 -63.01 11.31 35.87
CA MET A 754 -62.86 12.14 34.67
C MET A 754 -63.99 13.17 34.52
N GLU A 755 -64.44 13.79 35.62
CA GLU A 755 -65.50 14.82 35.62
C GLU A 755 -65.33 15.92 34.54
N PRO A 756 -64.12 16.46 34.28
CA PRO A 756 -63.96 17.54 33.31
C PRO A 756 -64.32 17.15 31.87
N LEU A 757 -64.30 15.85 31.54
CA LEU A 757 -64.58 15.36 30.19
C LEU A 757 -66.05 14.93 29.98
N VAL A 758 -66.86 14.89 31.04
CA VAL A 758 -68.22 14.33 31.01
C VAL A 758 -69.11 15.04 29.99
N ASP A 759 -69.23 16.36 30.07
CA ASP A 759 -70.19 17.10 29.23
C ASP A 759 -69.81 17.04 27.74
N THR A 760 -68.51 17.15 27.43
CA THR A 760 -67.99 17.00 26.06
C THR A 760 -68.23 15.58 25.54
N THR A 761 -67.90 14.56 26.33
CA THR A 761 -68.06 13.16 25.91
C THR A 761 -69.54 12.81 25.70
N GLU A 762 -70.44 13.25 26.59
CA GLU A 762 -71.88 13.02 26.41
C GLU A 762 -72.42 13.63 25.12
N LEU A 763 -71.99 14.86 24.79
CA LEU A 763 -72.37 15.53 23.55
C LEU A 763 -71.90 14.73 22.33
N LEU A 764 -70.62 14.34 22.31
CA LEU A 764 -70.03 13.63 21.17
C LEU A 764 -70.59 12.21 21.03
N VAL A 765 -70.75 11.46 22.13
CA VAL A 765 -71.43 10.15 22.16
C VAL A 765 -72.84 10.28 21.61
N SER A 766 -73.58 11.31 22.01
CA SER A 766 -74.94 11.58 21.50
C SER A 766 -74.95 11.74 19.99
N GLU A 767 -74.01 12.49 19.42
CA GLU A 767 -73.89 12.68 17.97
C GLU A 767 -73.53 11.38 17.24
N LEU A 768 -72.52 10.64 17.72
CA LEU A 768 -72.09 9.38 17.08
C LEU A 768 -73.19 8.30 17.13
N VAL A 769 -73.81 8.10 18.29
CA VAL A 769 -74.88 7.10 18.46
C VAL A 769 -76.14 7.51 17.68
N THR A 770 -76.46 8.81 17.61
CA THR A 770 -77.55 9.29 16.74
C THR A 770 -77.24 9.06 15.26
N ASN A 771 -75.98 9.24 14.85
CA ASN A 771 -75.53 8.97 13.48
C ASN A 771 -75.64 7.48 13.14
N ALA A 772 -75.20 6.59 14.04
CA ALA A 772 -75.36 5.14 13.91
C ALA A 772 -76.84 4.73 13.85
N LEU A 773 -77.70 5.33 14.69
CA LEU A 773 -79.14 5.09 14.71
C LEU A 773 -79.86 5.55 13.43
N ARG A 774 -79.46 6.67 12.83
CA ARG A 774 -80.10 7.23 11.63
C ARG A 774 -79.58 6.64 10.33
N TYR A 775 -78.27 6.39 10.24
CA TYR A 775 -77.58 6.09 8.98
C TYR A 775 -76.76 4.80 9.01
N GLY A 776 -76.66 4.13 10.16
CA GLY A 776 -76.04 2.79 10.27
C GLY A 776 -77.03 1.66 10.03
N GLU A 777 -76.61 0.43 10.32
CA GLU A 777 -77.46 -0.78 10.33
C GLU A 777 -77.18 -1.63 11.57
N GLY A 778 -78.04 -2.61 11.89
CA GLY A 778 -77.80 -3.54 13.00
C GLY A 778 -77.84 -2.92 14.40
N GLU A 779 -77.30 -3.66 15.38
CA GLU A 779 -77.11 -3.20 16.76
C GLU A 779 -75.97 -2.19 16.85
N ILE A 780 -76.05 -1.29 17.84
CA ILE A 780 -75.04 -0.27 18.06
C ILE A 780 -74.17 -0.72 19.23
N ARG A 781 -72.85 -0.80 19.05
CA ARG A 781 -71.93 -0.99 20.18
C ARG A 781 -71.33 0.35 20.54
N LEU A 782 -71.23 0.67 21.83
CA LEU A 782 -70.53 1.83 22.36
C LEU A 782 -69.37 1.33 23.22
N ARG A 783 -68.17 1.84 22.98
CA ARG A 783 -67.01 1.56 23.81
C ARG A 783 -66.32 2.85 24.20
N LEU A 784 -65.91 2.94 25.46
CA LEU A 784 -65.02 3.95 25.99
C LEU A 784 -63.74 3.28 26.47
N LEU A 785 -62.61 3.90 26.17
CA LEU A 785 -61.28 3.41 26.51
C LEU A 785 -60.49 4.53 27.17
N LEU A 786 -59.93 4.25 28.35
CA LEU A 786 -59.10 5.19 29.09
C LEU A 786 -57.65 4.70 29.14
N ASP A 787 -56.74 5.46 28.56
CA ASP A 787 -55.29 5.25 28.67
C ASP A 787 -54.58 6.60 28.72
N ARG A 788 -53.75 6.95 27.73
CA ARG A 788 -53.16 8.29 27.56
C ARG A 788 -54.20 9.33 27.14
N THR A 789 -55.25 8.87 26.47
CA THR A 789 -56.39 9.64 26.01
C THR A 789 -57.67 8.86 26.24
N LEU A 790 -58.80 9.58 26.26
CA LEU A 790 -60.12 8.99 26.29
C LEU A 790 -60.58 8.77 24.85
N VAL A 791 -60.69 7.51 24.42
CA VAL A 791 -61.22 7.16 23.10
C VAL A 791 -62.65 6.64 23.24
N CYS A 792 -63.54 7.16 22.40
CA CYS A 792 -64.90 6.65 22.25
C CYS A 792 -65.05 6.04 20.86
N GLU A 793 -65.51 4.80 20.79
CA GLU A 793 -65.81 4.08 19.56
C GLU A 793 -67.30 3.70 19.52
N VAL A 794 -67.94 3.90 18.37
CA VAL A 794 -69.33 3.51 18.11
C VAL A 794 -69.39 2.65 16.86
N TRP A 795 -69.85 1.41 17.00
CA TRP A 795 -70.00 0.47 15.90
C TRP A 795 -71.44 0.39 15.42
N ASP A 796 -71.58 0.14 14.13
CA ASP A 796 -72.82 -0.31 13.50
C ASP A 796 -72.50 -1.23 12.31
N SER A 797 -73.49 -1.97 11.82
CA SER A 797 -73.33 -2.92 10.72
C SER A 797 -73.35 -2.29 9.32
N GLY A 798 -73.42 -0.95 9.22
CA GLY A 798 -73.48 -0.24 7.94
C GLY A 798 -72.12 -0.14 7.27
N LEU A 799 -72.08 -0.38 5.96
CA LEU A 799 -70.84 -0.39 5.16
C LEU A 799 -70.43 1.00 4.61
N VAL A 800 -71.33 1.99 4.67
CA VAL A 800 -71.09 3.34 4.14
C VAL A 800 -70.42 4.21 5.19
N GLN A 801 -69.19 4.66 4.91
CA GLN A 801 -68.47 5.58 5.79
C GLN A 801 -69.17 6.95 5.92
N PRO A 802 -69.17 7.55 7.11
CA PRO A 802 -69.73 8.88 7.33
C PRO A 802 -68.92 9.96 6.59
N ARG A 803 -69.61 10.93 5.99
CA ARG A 803 -68.96 12.09 5.36
C ARG A 803 -69.30 13.37 6.09
N ARG A 804 -68.29 14.16 6.43
CA ARG A 804 -68.48 15.53 6.94
C ARG A 804 -69.21 16.36 5.88
N ARG A 805 -70.28 17.04 6.27
CA ARG A 805 -71.04 17.97 5.42
C ARG A 805 -70.87 19.38 5.98
N ARG A 806 -70.86 20.39 5.10
CA ARG A 806 -71.05 21.79 5.51
C ARG A 806 -72.54 22.05 5.54
N ALA A 807 -73.12 22.07 6.75
CA ALA A 807 -74.51 22.45 6.93
C ALA A 807 -74.68 23.96 6.69
N ARG A 808 -75.75 24.36 6.00
CA ARG A 808 -76.14 25.77 5.88
C ARG A 808 -76.86 26.23 7.15
N ASP A 809 -77.01 27.54 7.33
CA ASP A 809 -77.66 28.13 8.50
C ASP A 809 -79.09 27.59 8.71
N THR A 810 -79.78 27.24 7.62
CA THR A 810 -81.16 26.72 7.59
C THR A 810 -81.28 25.19 7.66
N ASP A 811 -80.17 24.44 7.64
CA ASP A 811 -80.21 22.97 7.63
C ASP A 811 -80.41 22.42 9.04
N GLU A 812 -81.45 21.60 9.23
CA GLU A 812 -81.78 20.93 10.51
C GLU A 812 -80.88 19.71 10.81
N GLY A 813 -79.86 19.44 9.99
CA GLY A 813 -78.96 18.30 10.13
C GLY A 813 -77.62 18.48 9.45
N GLY A 814 -76.68 17.56 9.70
CA GLY A 814 -75.35 17.57 9.08
C GLY A 814 -74.24 18.28 9.88
N ARG A 815 -74.54 18.77 11.09
CA ARG A 815 -73.56 19.41 12.00
C ARG A 815 -72.84 18.44 12.95
N GLY A 816 -73.36 17.23 13.16
CA GLY A 816 -72.82 16.28 14.15
C GLY A 816 -71.33 15.98 14.00
N LEU A 817 -70.88 15.52 12.82
CA LEU A 817 -69.45 15.27 12.59
C LEU A 817 -68.59 16.55 12.56
N GLN A 818 -69.21 17.71 12.33
CA GLN A 818 -68.52 18.99 12.44
C GLN A 818 -68.28 19.37 13.90
N LEU A 819 -69.23 19.06 14.79
CA LEU A 819 -69.07 19.19 16.25
C LEU A 819 -67.99 18.24 16.78
N VAL A 820 -68.05 16.97 16.37
CA VAL A 820 -67.01 15.97 16.71
C VAL A 820 -65.63 16.49 16.33
N GLY A 821 -65.44 16.91 15.07
CA GLY A 821 -64.14 17.42 14.63
C GLY A 821 -63.72 18.78 15.18
N LEU A 822 -64.56 19.48 15.96
CA LEU A 822 -64.18 20.71 16.65
C LEU A 822 -63.84 20.48 18.12
N LEU A 823 -64.48 19.48 18.74
CA LEU A 823 -64.39 19.22 20.17
C LEU A 823 -63.51 18.01 20.52
N SER A 824 -63.04 17.27 19.52
CA SER A 824 -62.11 16.15 19.71
C SER A 824 -60.70 16.49 19.24
N ALA A 825 -59.68 15.86 19.83
CA ALA A 825 -58.30 15.98 19.36
C ALA A 825 -58.11 15.27 18.01
N ALA A 826 -58.70 14.09 17.89
CA ALA A 826 -58.77 13.32 16.66
C ALA A 826 -60.16 12.67 16.54
N TRP A 827 -60.56 12.35 15.30
CA TRP A 827 -61.74 11.52 15.03
C TRP A 827 -61.60 10.87 13.66
N GLY A 828 -62.31 9.77 13.46
CA GLY A 828 -62.26 9.04 12.20
C GLY A 828 -63.35 7.99 12.07
N SER A 829 -63.25 7.19 11.01
CA SER A 829 -64.11 6.02 10.82
C SER A 829 -63.34 4.87 10.20
N ARG A 830 -63.45 3.68 10.79
CA ARG A 830 -62.83 2.43 10.34
C ARG A 830 -63.87 1.53 9.70
N ARG A 831 -63.53 0.84 8.61
CA ARG A 831 -64.36 -0.29 8.13
C ARG A 831 -63.98 -1.54 8.89
N THR A 832 -64.98 -2.35 9.22
CA THR A 832 -64.75 -3.68 9.77
C THR A 832 -65.37 -4.71 8.83
N PRO A 833 -64.97 -5.98 8.89
CA PRO A 833 -65.55 -7.03 8.04
C PRO A 833 -67.08 -7.15 8.17
N ARG A 834 -67.67 -6.65 9.26
CA ARG A 834 -69.10 -6.74 9.58
C ARG A 834 -69.80 -5.39 9.69
N GLY A 835 -69.15 -4.28 9.32
CA GLY A 835 -69.74 -2.95 9.44
C GLY A 835 -68.72 -1.82 9.45
N LYS A 836 -68.91 -0.87 10.36
CA LYS A 836 -68.00 0.26 10.56
C LYS A 836 -67.93 0.66 12.02
N THR A 837 -66.85 1.37 12.34
CA THR A 837 -66.63 2.02 13.63
C THR A 837 -66.44 3.50 13.36
N VAL A 838 -67.11 4.36 14.11
CA VAL A 838 -66.85 5.81 14.14
C VAL A 838 -66.30 6.13 15.51
N TRP A 839 -65.23 6.91 15.58
CA TRP A 839 -64.53 7.15 16.83
C TRP A 839 -64.10 8.59 16.97
N PHE A 840 -63.88 9.02 18.21
CA PHE A 840 -63.25 10.28 18.56
C PHE A 840 -62.35 10.11 19.78
N GLU A 841 -61.40 11.01 19.92
CA GLU A 841 -60.40 11.01 20.98
C GLU A 841 -60.38 12.35 21.72
N LEU A 842 -60.33 12.30 23.05
CA LEU A 842 -60.22 13.45 23.92
C LEU A 842 -58.94 13.37 24.77
N PRO A 843 -58.14 14.45 24.85
CA PRO A 843 -56.98 14.49 25.72
C PRO A 843 -57.42 14.50 27.19
N LEU A 844 -56.61 13.90 28.05
CA LEU A 844 -56.89 13.89 29.48
C LEU A 844 -56.64 15.26 30.13
N PRO A 845 -57.37 15.61 31.21
CA PRO A 845 -57.15 16.86 31.94
C PRO A 845 -55.71 16.95 32.46
N GLY A 846 -55.01 18.05 32.13
CA GLY A 846 -53.64 18.29 32.59
C GLY A 846 -52.51 17.76 31.69
N GLY A 847 -52.83 17.16 30.53
CA GLY A 847 -51.84 16.85 29.48
C GLY A 847 -51.39 18.08 28.69
N ASP A 848 -50.30 17.94 27.92
CA ASP A 848 -49.71 19.01 27.09
C ASP A 848 -50.65 19.52 25.97
N THR A 849 -51.60 18.69 25.54
CA THR A 849 -52.57 19.03 24.48
C THR A 849 -53.86 19.59 25.09
N GLN A 850 -54.01 20.92 25.11
CA GLN A 850 -55.27 21.57 25.50
C GLN A 850 -56.16 21.78 24.27
N LEU A 851 -57.39 21.25 24.33
CA LEU A 851 -58.43 21.58 23.35
C LEU A 851 -58.98 22.99 23.62
N THR A 852 -59.46 23.64 22.54
CA THR A 852 -60.23 24.89 22.61
C THR A 852 -61.41 24.73 23.58
N ASP A 853 -61.72 25.79 24.35
CA ASP A 853 -62.90 25.79 25.23
C ASP A 853 -64.14 25.38 24.41
N PRO A 854 -64.88 24.32 24.81
CA PRO A 854 -66.07 23.88 24.10
C PRO A 854 -67.07 25.02 23.84
N ALA A 855 -67.18 26.00 24.75
CA ALA A 855 -68.04 27.15 24.58
C ALA A 855 -67.56 28.06 23.42
N GLU A 856 -66.27 28.32 23.32
CA GLU A 856 -65.67 29.13 22.25
C GLU A 856 -65.73 28.39 20.89
N ALA A 857 -65.44 27.09 20.88
CA ALA A 857 -65.56 26.24 19.70
C ALA A 857 -67.00 26.19 19.16
N LEU A 858 -67.99 26.07 20.05
CA LEU A 858 -69.41 26.12 19.68
C LEU A 858 -69.83 27.50 19.18
N LEU A 859 -69.33 28.59 19.76
CA LEU A 859 -69.59 29.95 19.29
C LEU A 859 -69.03 30.21 17.89
N SER A 860 -67.93 29.55 17.50
CA SER A 860 -67.33 29.68 16.16
C SER A 860 -68.16 29.05 15.03
N LEU A 861 -69.18 28.25 15.38
CA LEU A 861 -70.09 27.61 14.42
C LEU A 861 -71.29 28.49 14.03
N PHE A 862 -71.50 29.59 14.76
CA PHE A 862 -72.56 30.57 14.53
C PHE A 862 -71.96 31.92 14.14
#